data_AF-A0AAJ0CSD8-F1
#
_entry.id   AF-A0AAJ0CSD8-F1
#
_cell.length_a   1.000
_cell.length_b   1.000
_cell.length_c   1.000
_cell.angle_alpha   90.00
_cell.angle_beta   90.00
_cell.angle_gamma   90.00
#
_symmetry.space_group_name_H-M   'P 1'
#
loop_
_entity.id
_entity.type
_entity.pdbx_description
1 polymer ?
#
loop_
_entity_poly.entity_id
_entity_poly.type
_entity_poly.pdbx_seq_one_letter_code
_entity_poly.pdbx_strand_id
1 'polypeptide(L)'
;MDDLEAALLDAQAPKIHINHVIIQLEPVFENTGKDDVERAIRVAQENRERDPNDHENLAWYLNDLGQELGQRSTMSGQVADLEAAILLLREAVNMTPENNDNRMGRLNNLGLALRLKHEKSGDMAALEAAISFAQEAVNATPEHHQNRPMYLRNLSAHLGNKYRKSLMDRAGHLLNLGIILGDKYMSTANTAALEDAFKVAQQAVDAAPEGHPGRPGCLGNLACQLNHKHRATGDTAYLNQAILVEQELIDLLPENYPDRAVYLGNLGSSLLRRYKSIRAIADLEDAIWYAREAITVLPSTNRLEQAKYLNHLGTRLCDLFKRTGEKSDLEEAIQATRDAIRITPKDHLSRAAYHTILGYQLRDKFTITGAIGDLDEAIEALKTSIQMTPDENHVQVANFHNLGLQFGDRYRASGKTADLTMAIQFIEKSVEMGPRDDPYRAVYLISLGIQLQYRCKMALERDDLIKSISSFQTALDQPNALVQYRALAGMYLMHAYAALPDWEKAYSTACMAVHLASRSTARSLEAPDKQYILAQNAGLGSDAAAMALHAGRVPLDALDLLEEGRGVLATSLEDMRVDIVDLRSSHPSLAEQFSRLRARLDQPLARSYISTVANQTIQSSQRYQDGKDMDAVIEEIRKNKGFERFLRAPSEGDMRRAAGDGPIVVINVSKHRCDAILVEEKEIQLLPLPDLLSQEIEERARQGSLDRPKVLEWLWDAIASPVLMALKLEQPCSGDDWPHILVDPDGASDKVSATCGRLS
;
A
#
# COMPACT_ATOMS: atom_id res chain seq x y z
N MET A 1 -3.85 44.87 -64.52
CA MET A 1 -4.56 45.82 -63.63
C MET A 1 -5.34 46.81 -64.49
N ASP A 2 -4.76 47.30 -65.59
CA ASP A 2 -5.42 48.25 -66.50
C ASP A 2 -6.51 47.65 -67.41
N ASP A 3 -6.53 46.33 -67.66
CA ASP A 3 -7.64 45.67 -68.40
C ASP A 3 -8.84 45.28 -67.51
N LEU A 4 -8.72 45.40 -66.17
CA LEU A 4 -9.81 45.10 -65.24
C LEU A 4 -10.65 46.36 -64.92
N GLU A 5 -10.04 47.54 -65.04
CA GLU A 5 -10.68 48.84 -64.84
C GLU A 5 -11.61 49.21 -66.01
N ALA A 6 -11.31 48.70 -67.22
CA ALA A 6 -12.12 48.91 -68.41
C ALA A 6 -13.43 48.10 -68.46
N ALA A 7 -13.55 47.02 -67.67
CA ALA A 7 -14.76 46.19 -67.63
C ALA A 7 -15.83 46.68 -66.63
N LEU A 8 -15.50 47.65 -65.78
CA LEU A 8 -16.37 48.14 -64.70
C LEU A 8 -17.22 49.38 -65.07
N LEU A 9 -17.10 49.89 -66.30
CA LEU A 9 -17.74 51.14 -66.76
C LEU A 9 -18.82 50.96 -67.83
N ASP A 10 -19.19 49.74 -68.20
CA ASP A 10 -20.30 49.51 -69.14
C ASP A 10 -21.61 49.22 -68.40
N ALA A 11 -22.58 50.12 -68.55
CA ALA A 11 -23.81 50.16 -67.76
C ALA A 11 -24.99 49.40 -68.40
N GLN A 12 -24.78 48.55 -69.42
CA GLN A 12 -25.88 47.79 -70.03
C GLN A 12 -25.54 46.33 -70.44
N ALA A 13 -26.04 45.39 -69.62
CA ALA A 13 -26.36 43.95 -69.86
C ALA A 13 -25.26 42.88 -69.65
N PRO A 14 -25.62 41.58 -69.43
CA PRO A 14 -26.65 40.97 -68.58
C PRO A 14 -26.04 40.13 -67.42
N LYS A 15 -26.87 39.73 -66.43
CA LYS A 15 -26.54 38.90 -65.25
C LYS A 15 -25.48 37.81 -65.51
N ILE A 16 -24.25 38.03 -65.05
CA ILE A 16 -23.25 36.97 -64.88
C ILE A 16 -23.57 36.27 -63.54
N HIS A 17 -23.98 35.01 -63.62
CA HIS A 17 -24.21 34.18 -62.43
C HIS A 17 -22.89 33.93 -61.68
N ILE A 18 -22.79 34.48 -60.48
CA ILE A 18 -21.67 34.36 -59.53
C ILE A 18 -21.27 32.90 -59.23
N ASN A 19 -22.18 31.92 -59.39
CA ASN A 19 -21.87 30.49 -59.28
C ASN A 19 -20.74 30.02 -60.21
N HIS A 20 -20.51 30.68 -61.35
CA HIS A 20 -19.47 30.27 -62.30
C HIS A 20 -18.06 30.68 -61.86
N VAL A 21 -17.93 31.72 -61.02
CA VAL A 21 -16.62 32.21 -60.53
C VAL A 21 -16.16 31.41 -59.31
N ILE A 22 -17.09 31.00 -58.45
CA ILE A 22 -16.77 30.22 -57.23
C ILE A 22 -16.38 28.78 -57.55
N ILE A 23 -17.05 28.15 -58.53
CA ILE A 23 -16.72 26.78 -58.97
C ILE A 23 -15.34 26.73 -59.67
N GLN A 24 -14.86 27.84 -60.25
CA GLN A 24 -13.54 27.93 -60.89
C GLN A 24 -12.39 28.12 -59.90
N LEU A 25 -12.66 28.53 -58.66
CA LEU A 25 -11.63 28.85 -57.65
C LEU A 25 -11.32 27.68 -56.70
N GLU A 26 -12.19 26.67 -56.66
CA GLU A 26 -12.06 25.46 -55.83
C GLU A 26 -10.69 24.73 -55.95
N PRO A 27 -10.05 24.63 -57.14
CA PRO A 27 -8.74 23.99 -57.28
C PRO A 27 -7.52 24.86 -56.90
N VAL A 28 -7.72 26.17 -56.64
CA VAL A 28 -6.62 27.13 -56.41
C VAL A 28 -6.39 27.41 -54.91
N PHE A 29 -7.34 27.02 -54.05
CA PHE A 29 -7.32 27.23 -52.59
C PHE A 29 -6.22 26.48 -51.82
N GLU A 30 -5.45 25.59 -52.46
CA GLU A 30 -4.45 24.77 -51.75
C GLU A 30 -3.12 25.49 -51.43
N ASN A 31 -2.84 26.73 -51.89
CA ASN A 31 -1.48 27.29 -51.73
C ASN A 31 -1.28 28.80 -51.39
N THR A 32 -2.31 29.66 -51.25
CA THR A 32 -2.09 31.13 -51.04
C THR A 32 -3.06 31.84 -50.07
N GLY A 33 -3.59 31.16 -49.06
CA GLY A 33 -4.79 31.54 -48.28
C GLY A 33 -4.85 32.85 -47.46
N LYS A 34 -3.92 33.82 -47.58
CA LYS A 34 -4.00 35.10 -46.85
C LYS A 34 -4.50 36.26 -47.71
N ASP A 35 -3.99 36.40 -48.93
CA ASP A 35 -4.34 37.50 -49.85
C ASP A 35 -5.72 37.29 -50.50
N ASP A 36 -6.13 36.03 -50.67
CA ASP A 36 -7.37 35.64 -51.32
C ASP A 36 -8.60 35.79 -50.39
N VAL A 37 -8.44 35.57 -49.08
CA VAL A 37 -9.49 35.86 -48.09
C VAL A 37 -9.76 37.36 -47.98
N GLU A 38 -8.72 38.20 -48.04
CA GLU A 38 -8.90 39.67 -48.12
C GLU A 38 -9.59 40.10 -49.42
N ARG A 39 -9.37 39.37 -50.52
CA ARG A 39 -10.06 39.60 -51.78
C ARG A 39 -11.53 39.18 -51.71
N ALA A 40 -11.85 38.04 -51.10
CA ALA A 40 -13.21 37.59 -50.85
C ALA A 40 -13.97 38.57 -49.92
N ILE A 41 -13.31 39.07 -48.87
CA ILE A 41 -13.84 40.11 -47.97
C ILE A 41 -14.17 41.39 -48.75
N ARG A 42 -13.25 41.87 -49.61
CA ARG A 42 -13.48 43.07 -50.45
C ARG A 42 -14.66 42.90 -51.42
N VAL A 43 -14.73 41.78 -52.13
CA VAL A 43 -15.82 41.50 -53.09
C VAL A 43 -17.17 41.39 -52.38
N ALA A 44 -17.23 40.75 -51.21
CA ALA A 44 -18.46 40.65 -50.43
C ALA A 44 -18.91 42.02 -49.86
N GLN A 45 -17.97 42.89 -49.46
CA GLN A 45 -18.25 44.27 -49.02
C GLN A 45 -18.75 45.15 -50.17
N GLU A 46 -18.11 45.10 -51.34
CA GLU A 46 -18.53 45.85 -52.54
C GLU A 46 -19.92 45.43 -53.03
N ASN A 47 -20.26 44.15 -52.94
CA ASN A 47 -21.59 43.66 -53.30
C ASN A 47 -22.68 44.10 -52.31
N ARG A 48 -22.37 44.23 -51.01
CA ARG A 48 -23.28 44.80 -50.01
C ARG A 48 -23.67 46.24 -50.33
N GLU A 49 -22.74 47.02 -50.89
CA GLU A 49 -22.97 48.42 -51.25
C GLU A 49 -23.74 48.58 -52.58
N ARG A 50 -23.64 47.58 -53.48
CA ARG A 50 -24.25 47.64 -54.82
C ARG A 50 -25.72 47.26 -54.90
N ASP A 51 -26.22 46.37 -54.05
CA ASP A 51 -27.62 45.92 -54.13
C ASP A 51 -28.29 45.74 -52.75
N PRO A 52 -28.64 46.84 -52.05
CA PRO A 52 -29.21 46.79 -50.70
C PRO A 52 -30.62 46.20 -50.60
N ASN A 53 -31.28 45.90 -51.72
CA ASN A 53 -32.68 45.43 -51.76
C ASN A 53 -32.84 43.93 -52.12
N ASP A 54 -31.77 43.22 -52.50
CA ASP A 54 -31.81 41.78 -52.76
C ASP A 54 -31.37 40.98 -51.52
N HIS A 55 -32.33 40.76 -50.63
CA HIS A 55 -32.11 40.11 -49.34
C HIS A 55 -31.58 38.67 -49.46
N GLU A 56 -31.86 37.94 -50.56
CA GLU A 56 -31.44 36.53 -50.70
C GLU A 56 -29.98 36.40 -51.14
N ASN A 57 -29.57 37.21 -52.12
CA ASN A 57 -28.18 37.27 -52.57
C ASN A 57 -27.27 37.81 -51.47
N LEU A 58 -27.70 38.88 -50.77
CA LEU A 58 -26.95 39.42 -49.64
C LEU A 58 -26.79 38.39 -48.51
N ALA A 59 -27.84 37.64 -48.17
CA ALA A 59 -27.74 36.57 -47.17
C ALA A 59 -26.81 35.43 -47.58
N TRP A 60 -26.66 35.16 -48.88
CA TRP A 60 -25.69 34.19 -49.38
C TRP A 60 -24.25 34.70 -49.25
N TYR A 61 -23.98 35.96 -49.66
CA TYR A 61 -22.66 36.59 -49.48
C TYR A 61 -22.23 36.65 -48.01
N LEU A 62 -23.14 37.02 -47.11
CA LEU A 62 -22.86 37.08 -45.68
C LEU A 62 -22.54 35.69 -45.10
N ASN A 63 -23.19 34.63 -45.60
CA ASN A 63 -22.88 33.26 -45.19
C ASN A 63 -21.48 32.83 -45.63
N ASP A 64 -21.11 33.11 -46.88
CA ASP A 64 -19.82 32.68 -47.42
C ASP A 64 -18.67 33.46 -46.80
N LEU A 65 -18.82 34.79 -46.67
CA LEU A 65 -17.86 35.63 -45.95
C LEU A 65 -17.69 35.20 -44.49
N GLY A 66 -18.79 34.84 -43.82
CA GLY A 66 -18.77 34.33 -42.46
C GLY A 66 -18.02 32.99 -42.35
N GLN A 67 -18.16 32.09 -43.33
CA GLN A 67 -17.39 30.85 -43.38
C GLN A 67 -15.90 31.11 -43.60
N GLU A 68 -15.54 31.99 -44.54
CA GLU A 68 -14.14 32.34 -44.83
C GLU A 68 -13.43 32.95 -43.61
N LEU A 69 -14.10 33.87 -42.89
CA LEU A 69 -13.57 34.43 -41.65
C LEU A 69 -13.46 33.38 -40.53
N GLY A 70 -14.40 32.44 -40.45
CA GLY A 70 -14.33 31.30 -39.53
C GLY A 70 -13.13 30.39 -39.81
N GLN A 71 -12.87 30.09 -41.09
CA GLN A 71 -11.70 29.32 -41.53
C GLN A 71 -10.40 30.07 -41.26
N ARG A 72 -10.34 31.36 -41.59
CA ARG A 72 -9.18 32.21 -41.28
C ARG A 72 -8.90 32.26 -39.79
N SER A 73 -9.92 32.40 -38.95
CA SER A 73 -9.75 32.34 -37.48
C SER A 73 -9.18 31.00 -37.03
N THR A 74 -9.57 29.89 -37.68
CA THR A 74 -9.03 28.56 -37.37
C THR A 74 -7.54 28.46 -37.69
N MET A 75 -7.10 29.06 -38.80
CA MET A 75 -5.69 29.07 -39.22
C MET A 75 -4.82 30.12 -38.50
N SER A 76 -5.35 31.31 -38.26
CA SER A 76 -4.60 32.48 -37.76
C SER A 76 -4.68 32.66 -36.24
N GLY A 77 -5.66 32.04 -35.60
CA GLY A 77 -5.94 32.22 -34.16
C GLY A 77 -6.61 33.55 -33.80
N GLN A 78 -6.91 34.43 -34.76
CA GLN A 78 -7.49 35.75 -34.46
C GLN A 78 -8.94 35.63 -33.96
N VAL A 79 -9.20 36.17 -32.76
CA VAL A 79 -10.52 36.15 -32.12
C VAL A 79 -11.49 37.11 -32.82
N ALA A 80 -10.99 38.27 -33.29
CA ALA A 80 -11.79 39.26 -34.01
C ALA A 80 -12.44 38.68 -35.29
N ASP A 81 -11.74 37.81 -36.01
CA ASP A 81 -12.26 37.12 -37.18
C ASP A 81 -13.43 36.19 -36.85
N LEU A 82 -13.36 35.50 -35.71
CA LEU A 82 -14.43 34.60 -35.27
C LEU A 82 -15.67 35.37 -34.82
N GLU A 83 -15.49 36.50 -34.15
CA GLU A 83 -16.59 37.39 -33.76
C GLU A 83 -17.28 37.98 -34.99
N ALA A 84 -16.50 38.45 -35.97
CA ALA A 84 -17.01 38.93 -37.25
C ALA A 84 -17.75 37.82 -38.02
N ALA A 85 -17.19 36.60 -38.09
CA ALA A 85 -17.82 35.45 -38.71
C ALA A 85 -19.21 35.15 -38.11
N ILE A 86 -19.31 35.15 -36.77
CA ILE A 86 -20.58 34.87 -36.07
C ILE A 86 -21.61 35.96 -36.33
N LEU A 87 -21.21 37.23 -36.38
CA LEU A 87 -22.11 38.33 -36.69
C LEU A 87 -22.69 38.20 -38.10
N LEU A 88 -21.83 37.95 -39.09
CA LEU A 88 -22.25 37.81 -40.49
C LEU A 88 -23.11 36.58 -40.73
N LEU A 89 -22.75 35.43 -40.15
CA LEU A 89 -23.57 34.20 -40.23
C LEU A 89 -24.94 34.38 -39.56
N ARG A 90 -25.00 35.15 -38.47
CA ARG A 90 -26.28 35.46 -37.80
C ARG A 90 -27.15 36.40 -38.63
N GLU A 91 -26.55 37.41 -39.26
CA GLU A 91 -27.24 38.31 -40.20
C GLU A 91 -27.77 37.53 -41.41
N ALA A 92 -26.95 36.64 -41.99
CA ALA A 92 -27.35 35.74 -43.06
C ALA A 92 -28.56 34.87 -42.67
N VAL A 93 -28.54 34.24 -41.49
CA VAL A 93 -29.68 33.46 -40.98
C VAL A 93 -30.91 34.34 -40.80
N ASN A 94 -30.80 35.54 -40.23
CA ASN A 94 -31.94 36.43 -40.01
C ASN A 94 -32.60 36.93 -41.31
N MET A 95 -31.81 37.09 -42.37
CA MET A 95 -32.28 37.51 -43.69
C MET A 95 -32.90 36.38 -44.52
N THR A 96 -32.79 35.13 -44.06
CA THR A 96 -33.28 33.95 -44.78
C THR A 96 -34.64 33.52 -44.25
N PRO A 97 -35.73 33.58 -45.04
CA PRO A 97 -37.05 33.11 -44.61
C PRO A 97 -37.04 31.65 -44.14
N GLU A 98 -37.91 31.29 -43.19
CA GLU A 98 -37.99 29.93 -42.62
C GLU A 98 -38.21 28.82 -43.66
N ASN A 99 -38.94 29.13 -44.73
CA ASN A 99 -39.29 28.17 -45.79
C ASN A 99 -38.25 28.11 -46.93
N ASN A 100 -37.09 28.76 -46.80
CA ASN A 100 -36.06 28.75 -47.83
C ASN A 100 -35.09 27.57 -47.62
N ASP A 101 -34.86 26.80 -48.69
CA ASP A 101 -34.01 25.59 -48.67
C ASP A 101 -32.57 25.88 -48.20
N ASN A 102 -32.06 27.09 -48.42
CA ASN A 102 -30.69 27.45 -48.01
C ASN A 102 -30.58 27.75 -46.50
N ARG A 103 -31.69 27.88 -45.78
CA ARG A 103 -31.70 28.23 -44.35
C ARG A 103 -31.01 27.17 -43.48
N MET A 104 -31.23 25.88 -43.76
CA MET A 104 -30.63 24.78 -42.99
C MET A 104 -29.09 24.77 -43.05
N GLY A 105 -28.51 25.09 -44.22
CA GLY A 105 -27.07 25.21 -44.39
C GLY A 105 -26.49 26.38 -43.59
N ARG A 106 -27.16 27.55 -43.64
CA ARG A 106 -26.76 28.77 -42.90
C ARG A 106 -26.83 28.56 -41.38
N LEU A 107 -27.90 27.91 -40.90
CA LEU A 107 -28.05 27.52 -39.48
C LEU A 107 -26.95 26.58 -39.00
N ASN A 108 -26.59 25.58 -39.81
CA ASN A 108 -25.47 24.67 -39.50
C ASN A 108 -24.13 25.42 -39.43
N ASN A 109 -23.85 26.32 -40.37
CA ASN A 109 -22.61 27.09 -40.40
C ASN A 109 -22.48 28.02 -39.19
N LEU A 110 -23.57 28.70 -38.82
CA LEU A 110 -23.62 29.49 -37.59
C LEU A 110 -23.39 28.62 -36.34
N GLY A 111 -23.99 27.42 -36.28
CA GLY A 111 -23.78 26.46 -35.20
C GLY A 111 -22.32 26.03 -35.06
N LEU A 112 -21.64 25.76 -36.18
CA LEU A 112 -20.22 25.41 -36.20
C LEU A 112 -19.32 26.56 -35.71
N ALA A 113 -19.56 27.80 -36.15
CA ALA A 113 -18.81 28.97 -35.70
C ALA A 113 -19.00 29.25 -34.19
N LEU A 114 -20.22 29.08 -33.68
CA LEU A 114 -20.53 29.21 -32.25
C LEU A 114 -19.89 28.08 -31.41
N ARG A 115 -19.82 26.84 -31.93
CA ARG A 115 -19.04 25.77 -31.29
C ARG A 115 -17.57 26.13 -31.21
N LEU A 116 -16.99 26.64 -32.31
CA LEU A 116 -15.58 27.04 -32.34
C LEU A 116 -15.29 28.17 -31.34
N LYS A 117 -16.23 29.11 -31.15
CA LYS A 117 -16.13 30.14 -30.11
C LYS A 117 -16.09 29.50 -28.72
N HIS A 118 -17.00 28.57 -28.43
CA HIS A 118 -16.96 27.82 -27.17
C HIS A 118 -15.64 27.07 -26.99
N GLU A 119 -15.12 26.41 -28.03
CA GLU A 119 -13.84 25.68 -27.97
C GLU A 119 -12.65 26.60 -27.68
N LYS A 120 -12.65 27.84 -28.19
CA LYS A 120 -11.58 28.81 -27.97
C LYS A 120 -11.72 29.62 -26.68
N SER A 121 -12.93 29.94 -26.23
CA SER A 121 -13.16 30.87 -25.11
C SER A 121 -13.85 30.24 -23.88
N GLY A 122 -14.37 29.02 -24.00
CA GLY A 122 -15.20 28.39 -22.96
C GLY A 122 -16.61 28.96 -22.82
N ASP A 123 -17.06 29.81 -23.75
CA ASP A 123 -18.38 30.47 -23.71
C ASP A 123 -19.53 29.44 -23.83
N MET A 124 -20.19 29.16 -22.72
CA MET A 124 -21.31 28.20 -22.67
C MET A 124 -22.57 28.71 -23.38
N ALA A 125 -22.82 30.02 -23.37
CA ALA A 125 -23.96 30.59 -24.08
C ALA A 125 -23.79 30.41 -25.59
N ALA A 126 -22.56 30.50 -26.11
CA ALA A 126 -22.25 30.18 -27.50
C ALA A 126 -22.53 28.70 -27.83
N LEU A 127 -22.18 27.76 -26.95
CA LEU A 127 -22.48 26.34 -27.17
C LEU A 127 -23.99 26.04 -27.13
N GLU A 128 -24.74 26.68 -26.24
CA GLU A 128 -26.21 26.51 -26.18
C GLU A 128 -26.89 27.08 -27.43
N ALA A 129 -26.44 28.24 -27.90
CA ALA A 129 -26.86 28.79 -29.18
C ALA A 129 -26.49 27.85 -30.34
N ALA A 130 -25.31 27.25 -30.33
CA ALA A 130 -24.89 26.26 -31.35
C ALA A 130 -25.82 25.05 -31.38
N ILE A 131 -26.20 24.49 -30.22
CA ILE A 131 -27.14 23.38 -30.11
C ILE A 131 -28.52 23.78 -30.64
N SER A 132 -29.01 24.97 -30.25
CA SER A 132 -30.30 25.46 -30.71
C SER A 132 -30.36 25.57 -32.23
N PHE A 133 -29.35 26.20 -32.86
CA PHE A 133 -29.32 26.36 -34.31
C PHE A 133 -29.08 25.03 -35.05
N ALA A 134 -28.26 24.12 -34.50
CA ALA A 134 -28.10 22.78 -35.07
C ALA A 134 -29.39 21.94 -34.97
N GLN A 135 -30.16 22.09 -33.88
CA GLN A 135 -31.46 21.44 -33.73
C GLN A 135 -32.49 22.02 -34.72
N GLU A 136 -32.50 23.34 -34.91
CA GLU A 136 -33.35 24.01 -35.91
C GLU A 136 -33.01 23.51 -37.33
N ALA A 137 -31.72 23.40 -37.67
CA ALA A 137 -31.28 22.85 -38.95
C ALA A 137 -31.76 21.40 -39.16
N VAL A 138 -31.63 20.54 -38.13
CA VAL A 138 -32.10 19.15 -38.20
C VAL A 138 -33.63 19.06 -38.32
N ASN A 139 -34.37 19.92 -37.61
CA ASN A 139 -35.84 19.93 -37.64
C ASN A 139 -36.38 20.42 -38.98
N ALA A 140 -35.71 21.38 -39.62
CA ALA A 140 -36.08 21.93 -40.92
C ALA A 140 -35.71 21.01 -42.11
N THR A 141 -34.93 19.95 -41.88
CA THR A 141 -34.43 19.07 -42.95
C THR A 141 -35.30 17.82 -43.11
N PRO A 142 -35.91 17.54 -44.28
CA PRO A 142 -36.68 16.31 -44.53
C PRO A 142 -35.88 15.02 -44.29
N GLU A 143 -36.54 13.92 -43.89
CA GLU A 143 -35.86 12.66 -43.51
C GLU A 143 -34.92 12.07 -44.59
N HIS A 144 -35.28 12.21 -45.86
CA HIS A 144 -34.51 11.69 -47.00
C HIS A 144 -33.56 12.71 -47.64
N HIS A 145 -33.35 13.87 -46.99
CA HIS A 145 -32.48 14.91 -47.52
C HIS A 145 -31.00 14.53 -47.41
N GLN A 146 -30.24 14.72 -48.48
CA GLN A 146 -28.82 14.31 -48.60
C GLN A 146 -27.90 14.82 -47.47
N ASN A 147 -28.17 16.02 -46.93
CA ASN A 147 -27.35 16.64 -45.88
C ASN A 147 -27.81 16.35 -44.45
N ARG A 148 -28.94 15.64 -44.24
CA ARG A 148 -29.47 15.33 -42.90
C ARG A 148 -28.48 14.56 -42.01
N PRO A 149 -27.73 13.55 -42.50
CA PRO A 149 -26.73 12.85 -41.69
C PRO A 149 -25.62 13.76 -41.16
N MET A 150 -25.20 14.75 -41.96
CA MET A 150 -24.18 15.72 -41.55
C MET A 150 -24.68 16.60 -40.41
N TYR A 151 -25.92 17.10 -40.50
CA TYR A 151 -26.51 17.93 -39.44
C TYR A 151 -26.72 17.14 -38.14
N LEU A 152 -27.15 15.87 -38.22
CA LEU A 152 -27.26 14.98 -37.06
C LEU A 152 -25.90 14.72 -36.40
N ARG A 153 -24.84 14.51 -37.19
CA ARG A 153 -23.47 14.36 -36.68
C ARG A 153 -22.99 15.62 -35.95
N ASN A 154 -23.27 16.80 -36.50
CA ASN A 154 -22.87 18.07 -35.89
C ASN A 154 -23.64 18.37 -34.60
N LEU A 155 -24.96 18.13 -34.58
CA LEU A 155 -25.78 18.22 -33.37
C LEU A 155 -25.29 17.24 -32.29
N SER A 156 -25.01 15.99 -32.67
CA SER A 156 -24.42 14.99 -31.77
C SER A 156 -23.08 15.46 -31.19
N ALA A 157 -22.22 16.07 -32.00
CA ALA A 157 -20.96 16.64 -31.52
C ALA A 157 -21.15 17.81 -30.54
N HIS A 158 -22.14 18.68 -30.78
CA HIS A 158 -22.46 19.79 -29.86
C HIS A 158 -23.02 19.29 -28.53
N LEU A 159 -23.96 18.34 -28.56
CA LEU A 159 -24.51 17.68 -27.38
C LEU A 159 -23.41 16.91 -26.62
N GLY A 160 -22.49 16.27 -27.33
CA GLY A 160 -21.30 15.65 -26.76
C GLY A 160 -20.37 16.64 -26.05
N ASN A 161 -20.15 17.83 -26.61
CA ASN A 161 -19.40 18.92 -25.95
C ASN A 161 -20.11 19.38 -24.66
N LYS A 162 -21.43 19.61 -24.70
CA LYS A 162 -22.22 20.02 -23.53
C LYS A 162 -22.19 18.96 -22.43
N TYR A 163 -22.35 17.69 -22.80
CA TYR A 163 -22.26 16.58 -21.87
C TYR A 163 -20.86 16.45 -21.24
N ARG A 164 -19.79 16.51 -22.05
CA ARG A 164 -18.40 16.49 -21.54
C ARG A 164 -18.11 17.64 -20.58
N LYS A 165 -18.57 18.85 -20.89
CA LYS A 165 -18.39 20.01 -20.00
C LYS A 165 -19.17 19.86 -18.69
N SER A 166 -20.41 19.38 -18.75
CA SER A 166 -21.21 19.07 -17.56
C SER A 166 -20.57 18.00 -16.69
N LEU A 167 -19.97 16.96 -17.29
CA LEU A 167 -19.19 15.96 -16.57
C LEU A 167 -17.94 16.55 -15.92
N MET A 168 -17.20 17.43 -16.62
CA MET A 168 -16.04 18.13 -16.04
C MET A 168 -16.42 18.94 -14.81
N ASP A 169 -17.49 19.74 -14.92
CA ASP A 169 -17.94 20.58 -13.81
C ASP A 169 -18.44 19.70 -12.65
N ARG A 170 -19.20 18.63 -12.92
CA ARG A 170 -19.66 17.69 -11.90
C ARG A 170 -18.51 16.94 -11.22
N ALA A 171 -17.58 16.36 -11.99
CA ALA A 171 -16.44 15.63 -11.48
C ALA A 171 -15.53 16.55 -10.65
N GLY A 172 -15.29 17.79 -11.11
CA GLY A 172 -14.54 18.80 -10.37
C GLY A 172 -15.21 19.20 -9.05
N HIS A 173 -16.53 19.41 -9.06
CA HIS A 173 -17.27 19.71 -7.82
C HIS A 173 -17.23 18.56 -6.83
N LEU A 174 -17.43 17.32 -7.28
CA LEU A 174 -17.37 16.13 -6.44
C LEU A 174 -15.95 15.89 -5.91
N LEU A 175 -14.92 16.10 -6.74
CA LEU A 175 -13.52 16.05 -6.31
C LEU A 175 -13.25 17.02 -5.16
N ASN A 176 -13.61 18.30 -5.34
CA ASN A 176 -13.41 19.32 -4.31
C ASN A 176 -14.18 19.01 -3.03
N LEU A 177 -15.44 18.56 -3.15
CA LEU A 177 -16.24 18.16 -2.00
C LEU A 177 -15.61 16.96 -1.26
N GLY A 178 -15.12 15.97 -2.00
CA GLY A 178 -14.44 14.80 -1.44
C GLY A 178 -13.18 15.18 -0.66
N ILE A 179 -12.36 16.10 -1.19
CA ILE A 179 -11.17 16.63 -0.51
C ILE A 179 -11.57 17.34 0.79
N ILE A 180 -12.53 18.26 0.74
CA ILE A 180 -12.98 19.02 1.92
C ILE A 180 -13.51 18.09 3.03
N LEU A 181 -14.27 17.05 2.65
CA LEU A 181 -14.77 16.07 3.61
C LEU A 181 -13.64 15.22 4.22
N GLY A 182 -12.64 14.86 3.41
CA GLY A 182 -11.42 14.18 3.88
C GLY A 182 -10.61 15.03 4.87
N ASP A 183 -10.41 16.31 4.56
CA ASP A 183 -9.72 17.26 5.45
C ASP A 183 -10.49 17.48 6.76
N LYS A 184 -11.83 17.51 6.69
CA LYS A 184 -12.68 17.54 7.88
C LYS A 184 -12.48 16.29 8.74
N TYR A 185 -12.40 15.10 8.14
CA TYR A 185 -12.07 13.89 8.89
C TYR A 185 -10.69 14.01 9.56
N MET A 186 -9.66 14.44 8.82
CA MET A 186 -8.30 14.57 9.34
C MET A 186 -8.19 15.54 10.52
N SER A 187 -8.99 16.60 10.53
CA SER A 187 -8.98 17.62 11.59
C SER A 187 -9.89 17.29 12.79
N THR A 188 -10.94 16.49 12.60
CA THR A 188 -11.97 16.27 13.64
C THR A 188 -12.16 14.81 14.05
N ALA A 189 -11.48 13.87 13.39
CA ALA A 189 -11.69 12.43 13.50
C ALA A 189 -13.16 11.99 13.26
N ASN A 190 -13.94 12.80 12.54
CA ASN A 190 -15.35 12.52 12.26
C ASN A 190 -15.53 11.39 11.24
N THR A 191 -15.94 10.21 11.71
CA THR A 191 -16.12 9.01 10.88
C THR A 191 -17.24 9.15 9.86
N ALA A 192 -18.30 9.91 10.13
CA ALA A 192 -19.36 10.17 9.15
C ALA A 192 -18.84 10.99 7.96
N ALA A 193 -18.00 11.99 8.23
CA ALA A 193 -17.35 12.78 7.16
C ALA A 193 -16.43 11.92 6.30
N LEU A 194 -15.73 10.93 6.90
CA LEU A 194 -14.92 9.96 6.15
C LEU A 194 -15.78 9.07 5.24
N GLU A 195 -16.94 8.62 5.71
CA GLU A 195 -17.87 7.84 4.87
C GLU A 195 -18.42 8.64 3.70
N ASP A 196 -18.79 9.89 3.95
CA ASP A 196 -19.28 10.78 2.89
C ASP A 196 -18.15 11.12 1.91
N ALA A 197 -16.93 11.38 2.39
CA ALA A 197 -15.76 11.62 1.54
C ALA A 197 -15.49 10.43 0.60
N PHE A 198 -15.54 9.21 1.13
CA PHE A 198 -15.33 8.00 0.35
C PHE A 198 -16.42 7.81 -0.72
N LYS A 199 -17.70 7.97 -0.36
CA LYS A 199 -18.81 7.90 -1.32
C LYS A 199 -18.70 8.97 -2.42
N VAL A 200 -18.39 10.20 -2.03
CA VAL A 200 -18.24 11.32 -2.97
C VAL A 200 -17.04 11.10 -3.90
N ALA A 201 -15.93 10.56 -3.39
CA ALA A 201 -14.79 10.21 -4.22
C ALA A 201 -15.13 9.14 -5.27
N GLN A 202 -15.91 8.11 -4.90
CA GLN A 202 -16.39 7.11 -5.85
C GLN A 202 -17.28 7.75 -6.93
N GLN A 203 -18.23 8.59 -6.52
CA GLN A 203 -19.08 9.33 -7.46
C GLN A 203 -18.29 10.28 -8.38
N ALA A 204 -17.18 10.85 -7.89
CA ALA A 204 -16.30 11.70 -8.70
C ALA A 204 -15.61 10.88 -9.81
N VAL A 205 -15.16 9.66 -9.49
CA VAL A 205 -14.59 8.73 -10.48
C VAL A 205 -15.65 8.28 -11.48
N ASP A 206 -16.86 7.97 -11.02
CA ASP A 206 -17.99 7.59 -11.90
C ASP A 206 -18.40 8.75 -12.83
N ALA A 207 -18.26 10.00 -12.37
CA ALA A 207 -18.50 11.21 -13.18
C ALA A 207 -17.33 11.56 -14.11
N ALA A 208 -16.18 10.89 -13.99
CA ALA A 208 -14.98 11.10 -14.80
C ALA A 208 -14.63 9.81 -15.59
N PRO A 209 -15.36 9.51 -16.69
CA PRO A 209 -15.13 8.30 -17.48
C PRO A 209 -13.73 8.28 -18.12
N GLU A 210 -13.37 7.16 -18.74
CA GLU A 210 -12.08 6.99 -19.42
C GLU A 210 -11.81 8.13 -20.44
N GLY A 211 -10.58 8.66 -20.43
CA GLY A 211 -10.19 9.84 -21.23
C GLY A 211 -10.63 11.20 -20.68
N HIS A 212 -11.37 11.27 -19.57
CA HIS A 212 -11.75 12.53 -18.94
C HIS A 212 -10.53 13.23 -18.29
N PRO A 213 -10.24 14.52 -18.59
CA PRO A 213 -9.05 15.22 -18.07
C PRO A 213 -8.94 15.29 -16.53
N GLY A 214 -10.08 15.30 -15.83
CA GLY A 214 -10.13 15.29 -14.37
C GLY A 214 -10.03 13.90 -13.74
N ARG A 215 -10.06 12.81 -14.53
CA ARG A 215 -10.03 11.43 -14.01
C ARG A 215 -8.79 11.15 -13.13
N PRO A 216 -7.57 11.60 -13.50
CA PRO A 216 -6.41 11.42 -12.64
C PRO A 216 -6.57 12.01 -11.23
N GLY A 217 -7.13 13.22 -11.13
CA GLY A 217 -7.43 13.86 -9.85
C GLY A 217 -8.47 13.11 -9.03
N CYS A 218 -9.54 12.62 -9.68
CA CYS A 218 -10.57 11.81 -9.03
C CYS A 218 -10.03 10.48 -8.49
N LEU A 219 -9.21 9.75 -9.27
CA LEU A 219 -8.57 8.51 -8.83
C LEU A 219 -7.60 8.77 -7.67
N GLY A 220 -6.78 9.83 -7.77
CA GLY A 220 -5.88 10.22 -6.68
C GLY A 220 -6.62 10.55 -5.38
N ASN A 221 -7.76 11.23 -5.46
CA ASN A 221 -8.60 11.48 -4.29
C ASN A 221 -9.23 10.19 -3.75
N LEU A 222 -9.74 9.30 -4.61
CA LEU A 222 -10.29 8.01 -4.19
C LEU A 222 -9.25 7.18 -3.42
N ALA A 223 -8.02 7.08 -3.95
CA ALA A 223 -6.90 6.42 -3.27
C ALA A 223 -6.58 7.06 -1.91
N CYS A 224 -6.62 8.39 -1.82
CA CYS A 224 -6.44 9.12 -0.55
C CYS A 224 -7.53 8.73 0.48
N GLN A 225 -8.81 8.73 0.07
CA GLN A 225 -9.91 8.36 0.96
C GLN A 225 -9.86 6.88 1.39
N LEU A 226 -9.46 5.97 0.49
CA LEU A 226 -9.22 4.56 0.81
C LEU A 226 -8.10 4.40 1.86
N ASN A 227 -7.04 5.19 1.75
CA ASN A 227 -5.97 5.23 2.74
C ASN A 227 -6.43 5.77 4.10
N HIS A 228 -7.31 6.79 4.12
CA HIS A 228 -7.93 7.27 5.36
C HIS A 228 -8.84 6.22 5.99
N LYS A 229 -9.64 5.53 5.19
CA LYS A 229 -10.46 4.38 5.61
C LYS A 229 -9.64 3.28 6.24
N HIS A 230 -8.53 2.90 5.62
CA HIS A 230 -7.60 1.94 6.19
C HIS A 230 -7.06 2.42 7.54
N ARG A 231 -6.64 3.69 7.66
CA ARG A 231 -6.14 4.23 8.94
C ARG A 231 -7.22 4.24 10.03
N ALA A 232 -8.47 4.54 9.68
CA ALA A 232 -9.58 4.61 10.62
C ALA A 232 -10.03 3.22 11.13
N THR A 233 -10.02 2.22 10.24
CA THR A 233 -10.61 0.90 10.50
C THR A 233 -9.57 -0.19 10.79
N GLY A 234 -8.32 0.02 10.39
CA GLY A 234 -7.30 -1.01 10.31
C GLY A 234 -7.54 -2.03 9.19
N ASP A 235 -8.61 -1.90 8.41
CA ASP A 235 -8.94 -2.85 7.35
C ASP A 235 -7.97 -2.70 6.18
N THR A 236 -7.16 -3.73 5.98
CA THR A 236 -6.12 -3.80 4.97
C THR A 236 -6.68 -4.02 3.55
N ALA A 237 -7.97 -4.36 3.41
CA ALA A 237 -8.66 -4.41 2.12
C ALA A 237 -8.73 -3.02 1.45
N TYR A 238 -9.03 -1.96 2.22
CA TYR A 238 -9.03 -0.59 1.70
C TYR A 238 -7.63 -0.16 1.23
N LEU A 239 -6.58 -0.58 1.94
CA LEU A 239 -5.20 -0.30 1.53
C LEU A 239 -4.85 -1.03 0.24
N ASN A 240 -5.30 -2.27 0.08
CA ASN A 240 -5.10 -3.03 -1.15
C ASN A 240 -5.80 -2.37 -2.35
N GLN A 241 -7.03 -1.89 -2.16
CA GLN A 241 -7.77 -1.14 -3.17
C GLN A 241 -7.08 0.18 -3.51
N ALA A 242 -6.53 0.90 -2.52
CA ALA A 242 -5.81 2.15 -2.76
C ALA A 242 -4.61 1.93 -3.69
N ILE A 243 -3.84 0.86 -3.46
CA ILE A 243 -2.67 0.50 -4.29
C ILE A 243 -3.08 0.18 -5.72
N LEU A 244 -4.20 -0.56 -5.92
CA LEU A 244 -4.71 -0.86 -7.26
C LEU A 244 -5.19 0.41 -8.00
N VAL A 245 -5.89 1.32 -7.31
CA VAL A 245 -6.33 2.61 -7.88
C VAL A 245 -5.14 3.51 -8.20
N GLU A 246 -4.13 3.55 -7.34
CA GLU A 246 -2.88 4.29 -7.57
C GLU A 246 -2.09 3.70 -8.75
N GLN A 247 -2.10 2.38 -8.92
CA GLN A 247 -1.48 1.73 -10.09
C GLN A 247 -2.23 2.07 -11.37
N GLU A 248 -3.56 1.98 -11.40
CA GLU A 248 -4.39 2.41 -12.54
C GLU A 248 -4.09 3.87 -12.91
N LEU A 249 -3.99 4.74 -11.92
CA LEU A 249 -3.64 6.14 -12.11
C LEU A 249 -2.27 6.30 -12.79
N ILE A 250 -1.23 5.60 -12.33
CA ILE A 250 0.12 5.70 -12.91
C ILE A 250 0.15 5.19 -14.35
N ASP A 251 -0.60 4.13 -14.66
CA ASP A 251 -0.69 3.54 -16.00
C ASP A 251 -1.41 4.48 -16.98
N LEU A 252 -2.35 5.30 -16.50
CA LEU A 252 -3.07 6.31 -17.29
C LEU A 252 -2.23 7.57 -17.59
N LEU A 253 -1.24 7.89 -16.76
CA LEU A 253 -0.49 9.14 -16.86
C LEU A 253 0.67 9.05 -17.87
N PRO A 254 0.82 10.03 -18.78
CA PRO A 254 2.03 10.15 -19.61
C PRO A 254 3.29 10.35 -18.76
N GLU A 255 4.46 10.01 -19.31
CA GLU A 255 5.75 10.16 -18.62
C GLU A 255 6.03 11.61 -18.17
N ASN A 256 5.66 12.59 -19.01
CA ASN A 256 5.90 14.02 -18.76
C ASN A 256 4.77 14.70 -17.95
N TYR A 257 3.90 13.95 -17.29
CA TYR A 257 2.80 14.54 -16.53
C TYR A 257 3.34 15.36 -15.33
N PRO A 258 2.95 16.64 -15.14
CA PRO A 258 3.57 17.54 -14.16
C PRO A 258 3.61 17.02 -12.72
N ASP A 259 2.60 16.25 -12.29
CA ASP A 259 2.50 15.70 -10.94
C ASP A 259 2.81 14.19 -10.86
N ARG A 260 3.42 13.59 -11.89
CA ARG A 260 3.72 12.15 -11.91
C ARG A 260 4.54 11.71 -10.70
N ALA A 261 5.54 12.51 -10.31
CA ALA A 261 6.36 12.27 -9.12
C ALA A 261 5.53 12.15 -7.83
N VAL A 262 4.47 12.95 -7.69
CA VAL A 262 3.58 12.95 -6.52
C VAL A 262 2.81 11.64 -6.44
N TYR A 263 2.24 11.19 -7.56
CA TYR A 263 1.50 9.94 -7.60
C TYR A 263 2.37 8.71 -7.37
N LEU A 264 3.59 8.69 -7.92
CA LEU A 264 4.58 7.63 -7.65
C LEU A 264 4.97 7.61 -6.16
N GLY A 265 5.17 8.79 -5.56
CA GLY A 265 5.44 8.95 -4.14
C GLY A 265 4.32 8.44 -3.24
N ASN A 266 3.07 8.69 -3.63
CA ASN A 266 1.87 8.23 -2.92
C ASN A 266 1.74 6.70 -2.99
N LEU A 267 1.87 6.10 -4.19
CA LEU A 267 1.87 4.65 -4.38
C LEU A 267 2.95 3.97 -3.53
N GLY A 268 4.18 4.46 -3.59
CA GLY A 268 5.25 3.94 -2.73
C GLY A 268 4.98 4.11 -1.24
N SER A 269 4.18 5.11 -0.83
CA SER A 269 3.80 5.30 0.58
C SER A 269 2.68 4.35 1.01
N SER A 270 1.75 4.01 0.12
CA SER A 270 0.73 2.97 0.33
C SER A 270 1.35 1.60 0.42
N LEU A 271 2.30 1.28 -0.48
CA LEU A 271 3.10 0.04 -0.44
C LEU A 271 3.89 -0.09 0.87
N LEU A 272 4.59 0.96 1.31
CA LEU A 272 5.28 0.96 2.60
C LEU A 272 4.32 0.71 3.78
N ARG A 273 3.11 1.26 3.72
CA ARG A 273 2.08 1.02 4.76
C ARG A 273 1.62 -0.45 4.75
N ARG A 274 1.51 -1.06 3.57
CA ARG A 274 1.15 -2.48 3.44
C ARG A 274 2.27 -3.37 3.94
N TYR A 275 3.53 -3.05 3.62
CA TYR A 275 4.70 -3.68 4.24
C TYR A 275 4.70 -3.55 5.76
N LYS A 276 4.41 -2.38 6.33
CA LYS A 276 4.36 -2.21 7.79
C LYS A 276 3.25 -3.04 8.46
N SER A 277 2.17 -3.34 7.74
CA SER A 277 1.03 -4.11 8.24
C SER A 277 1.20 -5.62 8.08
N ILE A 278 1.80 -6.06 6.96
CA ILE A 278 1.82 -7.47 6.53
C ILE A 278 3.24 -8.04 6.53
N ARG A 279 4.27 -7.20 6.39
CA ARG A 279 5.71 -7.53 6.33
C ARG A 279 6.18 -8.25 5.06
N ALA A 280 5.43 -8.13 3.96
CA ALA A 280 5.85 -8.63 2.65
C ALA A 280 6.99 -7.79 2.07
N ILE A 281 8.19 -8.37 1.90
CA ILE A 281 9.38 -7.61 1.46
C ILE A 281 9.20 -7.00 0.06
N ALA A 282 8.44 -7.66 -0.83
CA ALA A 282 8.17 -7.18 -2.18
C ALA A 282 7.55 -5.78 -2.19
N ASP A 283 6.63 -5.48 -1.26
CA ASP A 283 6.03 -4.15 -1.14
C ASP A 283 7.07 -3.07 -0.79
N LEU A 284 8.07 -3.43 0.01
CA LEU A 284 9.15 -2.51 0.39
C LEU A 284 10.10 -2.26 -0.80
N GLU A 285 10.44 -3.31 -1.54
CA GLU A 285 11.25 -3.24 -2.76
C GLU A 285 10.57 -2.35 -3.82
N ASP A 286 9.27 -2.58 -4.07
CA ASP A 286 8.46 -1.75 -4.97
C ASP A 286 8.40 -0.31 -4.47
N ALA A 287 8.20 -0.08 -3.16
CA ALA A 287 8.20 1.26 -2.59
C ALA A 287 9.54 1.98 -2.78
N ILE A 288 10.68 1.29 -2.67
CA ILE A 288 12.00 1.88 -2.94
C ILE A 288 12.13 2.26 -4.41
N TRP A 289 11.69 1.37 -5.31
CA TRP A 289 11.69 1.64 -6.74
C TRP A 289 10.88 2.90 -7.08
N TYR A 290 9.64 3.00 -6.58
CA TYR A 290 8.79 4.18 -6.79
C TYR A 290 9.37 5.47 -6.19
N ALA A 291 10.11 5.39 -5.07
CA ALA A 291 10.81 6.56 -4.53
C ALA A 291 11.95 7.02 -5.45
N ARG A 292 12.72 6.08 -6.02
CA ARG A 292 13.79 6.39 -6.98
C ARG A 292 13.22 6.98 -8.26
N GLU A 293 12.17 6.38 -8.82
CA GLU A 293 11.49 6.90 -10.00
C GLU A 293 10.93 8.31 -9.78
N ALA A 294 10.31 8.57 -8.62
CA ALA A 294 9.82 9.90 -8.27
C ALA A 294 10.94 10.95 -8.25
N ILE A 295 12.16 10.59 -7.82
CA ILE A 295 13.34 11.48 -7.87
C ILE A 295 13.80 11.70 -9.31
N THR A 296 13.80 10.65 -10.14
CA THR A 296 14.25 10.72 -11.54
C THR A 296 13.36 11.61 -12.40
N VAL A 297 12.03 11.50 -12.27
CA VAL A 297 11.08 12.26 -13.09
C VAL A 297 10.85 13.69 -12.60
N LEU A 298 11.33 14.04 -11.41
CA LEU A 298 11.14 15.36 -10.83
C LEU A 298 12.02 16.41 -11.53
N PRO A 299 11.46 17.55 -11.98
CA PRO A 299 12.26 18.62 -12.54
C PRO A 299 13.33 19.13 -11.55
N SER A 300 14.54 19.40 -12.05
CA SER A 300 15.69 19.85 -11.23
C SER A 300 15.48 21.19 -10.50
N THR A 301 14.44 21.94 -10.88
CA THR A 301 13.97 23.16 -10.21
C THR A 301 13.26 22.87 -8.89
N ASN A 302 12.70 21.67 -8.69
CA ASN A 302 11.86 21.32 -7.55
C ASN A 302 12.67 20.70 -6.39
N ARG A 303 13.72 21.39 -5.95
CA ARG A 303 14.67 20.87 -4.96
C ARG A 303 14.06 20.48 -3.61
N LEU A 304 13.02 21.18 -3.14
CA LEU A 304 12.37 20.83 -1.87
C LEU A 304 11.58 19.52 -1.94
N GLU A 305 10.87 19.27 -3.06
CA GLU A 305 10.23 17.98 -3.30
C GLU A 305 11.27 16.87 -3.48
N GLN A 306 12.41 17.17 -4.10
CA GLN A 306 13.52 16.22 -4.19
C GLN A 306 14.00 15.78 -2.80
N ALA A 307 14.18 16.73 -1.87
CA ALA A 307 14.58 16.42 -0.50
C ALA A 307 13.57 15.52 0.22
N LYS A 308 12.27 15.73 -0.01
CA LYS A 308 11.19 14.89 0.54
C LYS A 308 11.27 13.44 0.02
N TYR A 309 11.47 13.24 -1.29
CA TYR A 309 11.60 11.89 -1.84
C TYR A 309 12.91 11.21 -1.44
N LEU A 310 14.02 11.96 -1.29
CA LEU A 310 15.26 11.45 -0.72
C LEU A 310 15.07 10.95 0.71
N ASN A 311 14.30 11.67 1.53
CA ASN A 311 13.95 11.21 2.88
C ASN A 311 13.05 9.96 2.86
N HIS A 312 12.09 9.88 1.94
CA HIS A 312 11.28 8.67 1.75
C HIS A 312 12.17 7.48 1.37
N LEU A 313 13.09 7.67 0.43
CA LEU A 313 14.06 6.66 0.03
C LEU A 313 14.92 6.22 1.21
N GLY A 314 15.49 7.16 1.97
CA GLY A 314 16.31 6.86 3.14
C GLY A 314 15.56 6.08 4.22
N THR A 315 14.29 6.40 4.47
CA THR A 315 13.48 5.66 5.44
C THR A 315 13.22 4.22 4.97
N ARG A 316 12.88 4.05 3.68
CA ARG A 316 12.55 2.74 3.09
C ARG A 316 13.77 1.83 2.99
N LEU A 317 14.93 2.37 2.61
CA LEU A 317 16.20 1.63 2.59
C LEU A 317 16.64 1.19 3.98
N CYS A 318 16.41 2.03 5.01
CA CYS A 318 16.66 1.62 6.39
C CYS A 318 15.75 0.46 6.83
N ASP A 319 14.47 0.48 6.44
CA ASP A 319 13.55 -0.64 6.66
C ASP A 319 13.98 -1.91 5.89
N LEU A 320 14.63 -1.76 4.72
CA LEU A 320 15.15 -2.88 3.92
C LEU A 320 16.40 -3.46 4.57
N PHE A 321 17.33 -2.62 5.01
CA PHE A 321 18.48 -3.03 5.81
C PHE A 321 18.06 -3.86 7.03
N LYS A 322 17.03 -3.43 7.78
CA LYS A 322 16.50 -4.19 8.94
C LYS A 322 15.91 -5.55 8.55
N ARG A 323 15.53 -5.71 7.29
CA ARG A 323 14.92 -6.91 6.75
C ARG A 323 15.95 -7.88 6.18
N THR A 324 17.00 -7.38 5.53
CA THR A 324 18.00 -8.16 4.77
C THR A 324 19.36 -8.26 5.47
N GLY A 325 19.71 -7.27 6.29
CA GLY A 325 21.04 -7.10 6.88
C GLY A 325 22.08 -6.48 5.94
N GLU A 326 21.69 -6.08 4.74
CA GLU A 326 22.60 -5.57 3.70
C GLU A 326 23.11 -4.16 4.03
N LYS A 327 24.40 -4.07 4.38
CA LYS A 327 25.00 -2.82 4.89
C LYS A 327 24.99 -1.68 3.86
N SER A 328 25.08 -2.00 2.58
CA SER A 328 25.03 -1.00 1.50
C SER A 328 23.72 -0.23 1.48
N ASP A 329 22.59 -0.88 1.80
CA ASP A 329 21.28 -0.23 1.85
C ASP A 329 21.24 0.83 2.95
N LEU A 330 21.84 0.53 4.12
CA LEU A 330 21.95 1.50 5.21
C LEU A 330 22.86 2.68 4.86
N GLU A 331 23.97 2.43 4.16
CA GLU A 331 24.86 3.49 3.71
C GLU A 331 24.18 4.43 2.71
N GLU A 332 23.46 3.88 1.72
CA GLU A 332 22.64 4.65 0.80
C GLU A 332 21.53 5.40 1.55
N ALA A 333 20.91 4.77 2.55
CA ALA A 333 19.87 5.40 3.37
C ALA A 333 20.38 6.65 4.11
N ILE A 334 21.54 6.56 4.74
CA ILE A 334 22.20 7.67 5.45
C ILE A 334 22.57 8.78 4.46
N GLN A 335 23.10 8.41 3.29
CA GLN A 335 23.48 9.38 2.27
C GLN A 335 22.26 10.15 1.73
N ALA A 336 21.17 9.45 1.41
CA ALA A 336 19.93 10.08 0.96
C ALA A 336 19.36 11.06 2.01
N THR A 337 19.36 10.69 3.29
CA THR A 337 18.93 11.59 4.37
C THR A 337 19.86 12.80 4.54
N ARG A 338 21.18 12.61 4.46
CA ARG A 338 22.15 13.71 4.50
C ARG A 338 21.98 14.67 3.32
N ASP A 339 21.66 14.15 2.15
CA ASP A 339 21.37 14.96 0.96
C ASP A 339 20.06 15.75 1.12
N ALA A 340 19.01 15.14 1.68
CA ALA A 340 17.77 15.84 2.02
C ALA A 340 18.03 16.98 3.02
N ILE A 341 18.84 16.75 4.05
CA ILE A 341 19.28 17.78 5.00
C ILE A 341 20.07 18.89 4.29
N ARG A 342 20.99 18.56 3.38
CA ARG A 342 21.81 19.54 2.65
C ARG A 342 20.97 20.45 1.75
N ILE A 343 19.97 19.89 1.07
CA ILE A 343 19.10 20.63 0.15
C ILE A 343 18.14 21.56 0.90
N THR A 344 17.73 21.17 2.11
CA THR A 344 16.67 21.85 2.86
C THR A 344 17.22 23.05 3.64
N PRO A 345 16.65 24.26 3.48
CA PRO A 345 17.05 25.44 4.24
C PRO A 345 17.04 25.22 5.76
N LYS A 346 17.89 25.95 6.49
CA LYS A 346 18.09 25.73 7.94
C LYS A 346 16.85 26.05 8.78
N ASP A 347 16.03 26.98 8.32
CA ASP A 347 14.80 27.46 8.92
C ASP A 347 13.55 26.64 8.51
N HIS A 348 13.70 25.69 7.59
CA HIS A 348 12.58 24.90 7.10
C HIS A 348 12.22 23.76 8.06
N LEU A 349 10.95 23.67 8.47
CA LEU A 349 10.46 22.72 9.49
C LEU A 349 10.75 21.25 9.15
N SER A 350 10.66 20.85 7.88
CA SER A 350 10.96 19.46 7.45
C SER A 350 12.40 19.02 7.74
N ARG A 351 13.33 19.97 7.95
CA ARG A 351 14.71 19.66 8.30
C ARG A 351 14.80 18.92 9.65
N ALA A 352 13.93 19.25 10.60
CA ALA A 352 13.85 18.53 11.89
C ALA A 352 13.51 17.05 11.68
N ALA A 353 12.51 16.76 10.82
CA ALA A 353 12.14 15.38 10.49
C ALA A 353 13.31 14.60 9.86
N TYR A 354 14.12 15.24 9.02
CA TYR A 354 15.28 14.57 8.41
C TYR A 354 16.39 14.29 9.43
N HIS A 355 16.62 15.20 10.39
CA HIS A 355 17.52 14.95 11.52
C HIS A 355 17.02 13.81 12.41
N THR A 356 15.71 13.71 12.61
CA THR A 356 15.07 12.57 13.27
C THR A 356 15.43 11.26 12.56
N ILE A 357 15.20 11.16 11.24
CA ILE A 357 15.54 9.97 10.43
C ILE A 357 17.03 9.64 10.49
N LEU A 358 17.90 10.64 10.37
CA LEU A 358 19.35 10.46 10.45
C LEU A 358 19.77 9.84 11.80
N GLY A 359 19.18 10.31 12.91
CA GLY A 359 19.44 9.76 14.24
C GLY A 359 19.11 8.27 14.35
N TYR A 360 18.01 7.80 13.74
CA TYR A 360 17.71 6.37 13.71
C TYR A 360 18.72 5.58 12.89
N GLN A 361 19.04 6.06 11.68
CA GLN A 361 19.93 5.34 10.77
C GLN A 361 21.36 5.23 11.32
N LEU A 362 21.85 6.27 12.00
CA LEU A 362 23.16 6.25 12.65
C LEU A 362 23.19 5.32 13.87
N ARG A 363 22.09 5.23 14.62
CA ARG A 363 21.95 4.23 15.68
C ARG A 363 21.99 2.81 15.10
N ASP A 364 21.25 2.56 14.02
CA ASP A 364 21.27 1.26 13.33
C ASP A 364 22.69 0.95 12.82
N LYS A 365 23.41 1.94 12.28
CA LYS A 365 24.81 1.79 11.88
C LYS A 365 25.72 1.40 13.04
N PHE A 366 25.55 2.04 14.20
CA PHE A 366 26.27 1.68 15.42
C PHE A 366 26.06 0.20 15.81
N THR A 367 24.84 -0.36 15.65
CA THR A 367 24.60 -1.77 15.97
C THR A 367 25.43 -2.74 15.12
N ILE A 368 25.84 -2.32 13.93
CA ILE A 368 26.69 -3.10 13.01
C ILE A 368 28.17 -2.86 13.28
N THR A 369 28.56 -1.59 13.43
CA THR A 369 29.97 -1.18 13.48
C THR A 369 30.56 -1.26 14.89
N GLY A 370 29.71 -1.14 15.92
CA GLY A 370 30.13 -0.94 17.31
C GLY A 370 30.81 0.42 17.57
N ALA A 371 30.86 1.31 16.57
CA ALA A 371 31.61 2.56 16.65
C ALA A 371 30.80 3.60 17.44
N ILE A 372 31.22 3.88 18.68
CA ILE A 372 30.55 4.84 19.58
C ILE A 372 30.36 6.22 18.95
N GLY A 373 31.25 6.64 18.04
CA GLY A 373 31.11 7.90 17.30
C GLY A 373 29.84 7.99 16.44
N ASP A 374 29.38 6.87 15.86
CA ASP A 374 28.10 6.82 15.13
C ASP A 374 26.93 7.12 16.08
N LEU A 375 27.01 6.63 17.32
CA LEU A 375 25.97 6.83 18.34
C LEU A 375 25.96 8.26 18.91
N ASP A 376 27.14 8.88 19.06
CA ASP A 376 27.22 10.29 19.47
C ASP A 376 26.66 11.22 18.37
N GLU A 377 26.94 10.94 17.09
CA GLU A 377 26.31 11.66 15.96
C GLU A 377 24.78 11.44 15.94
N ALA A 378 24.33 10.21 16.23
CA ALA A 378 22.92 9.88 16.30
C ALA A 378 22.16 10.67 17.39
N ILE A 379 22.77 10.82 18.58
CA ILE A 379 22.22 11.61 19.69
C ILE A 379 22.15 13.08 19.33
N GLU A 380 23.19 13.62 18.69
CA GLU A 380 23.22 15.03 18.31
C GLU A 380 22.18 15.36 17.22
N ALA A 381 21.97 14.44 16.28
CA ALA A 381 20.91 14.59 15.27
C ALA A 381 19.52 14.68 15.93
N LEU A 382 19.21 13.82 16.89
CA LEU A 382 17.92 13.87 17.60
C LEU A 382 17.78 15.14 18.46
N LYS A 383 18.85 15.57 19.15
CA LYS A 383 18.84 16.84 19.90
C LYS A 383 18.59 18.04 18.99
N THR A 384 19.22 18.07 17.81
CA THR A 384 19.00 19.10 16.80
C THR A 384 17.54 19.12 16.36
N SER A 385 16.95 17.96 16.08
CA SER A 385 15.53 17.86 15.72
C SER A 385 14.62 18.46 16.79
N ILE A 386 14.83 18.08 18.07
CA ILE A 386 14.04 18.61 19.20
C ILE A 386 14.18 20.13 19.34
N GLN A 387 15.38 20.68 19.17
CA GLN A 387 15.61 22.12 19.24
C GLN A 387 14.89 22.89 18.12
N MET A 388 14.77 22.29 16.94
CA MET A 388 14.11 22.91 15.78
C MET A 388 12.58 22.89 15.87
N THR A 389 12.00 21.99 16.68
CA THR A 389 10.56 21.91 16.91
C THR A 389 10.29 22.17 18.39
N PRO A 390 10.19 23.43 18.86
CA PRO A 390 10.05 23.73 20.29
C PRO A 390 8.69 23.36 20.88
N ASP A 391 7.64 23.31 20.06
CA ASP A 391 6.28 22.97 20.51
C ASP A 391 6.13 21.45 20.76
N GLU A 392 5.45 21.09 21.85
CA GLU A 392 5.12 19.71 22.18
C GLU A 392 4.25 19.10 21.07
N ASN A 393 4.81 18.13 20.34
CA ASN A 393 4.14 17.47 19.23
C ASN A 393 4.49 15.98 19.18
N HIS A 394 3.76 15.21 18.37
CA HIS A 394 3.93 13.75 18.24
C HIS A 394 5.36 13.35 17.82
N VAL A 395 6.03 14.19 17.03
CA VAL A 395 7.42 13.94 16.59
C VAL A 395 8.39 14.04 17.77
N GLN A 396 8.18 14.98 18.70
CA GLN A 396 8.99 15.07 19.91
C GLN A 396 8.84 13.82 20.80
N VAL A 397 7.62 13.31 20.96
CA VAL A 397 7.35 12.08 21.74
C VAL A 397 8.23 10.94 21.23
N ALA A 398 8.23 10.70 19.91
CA ALA A 398 9.11 9.71 19.29
C ALA A 398 10.59 10.05 19.48
N ASN A 399 11.03 11.30 19.26
CA ASN A 399 12.43 11.69 19.44
C ASN A 399 12.96 11.42 20.85
N PHE A 400 12.17 11.69 21.90
CA PHE A 400 12.55 11.37 23.28
C PHE A 400 12.70 9.87 23.50
N HIS A 401 11.77 9.05 23.00
CA HIS A 401 11.90 7.60 23.07
C HIS A 401 13.20 7.11 22.43
N ASN A 402 13.55 7.65 21.27
CA ASN A 402 14.77 7.23 20.57
C ASN A 402 16.06 7.71 21.20
N LEU A 403 16.08 8.93 21.77
CA LEU A 403 17.19 9.33 22.62
C LEU A 403 17.36 8.31 23.75
N GLY A 404 16.25 7.94 24.40
CA GLY A 404 16.25 6.91 25.42
C GLY A 404 16.89 5.59 24.97
N LEU A 405 16.51 5.11 23.78
CA LEU A 405 17.11 3.92 23.18
C LEU A 405 18.61 4.09 22.87
N GLN A 406 19.03 5.22 22.30
CA GLN A 406 20.44 5.49 21.98
C GLN A 406 21.32 5.59 23.24
N PHE A 407 20.83 6.22 24.30
CA PHE A 407 21.51 6.23 25.59
C PHE A 407 21.59 4.82 26.21
N GLY A 408 20.53 4.01 26.08
CA GLY A 408 20.55 2.61 26.49
C GLY A 408 21.60 1.78 25.72
N ASP A 409 21.70 1.99 24.41
CA ASP A 409 22.70 1.37 23.56
C ASP A 409 24.13 1.81 23.96
N ARG A 410 24.31 3.10 24.27
CA ARG A 410 25.61 3.64 24.72
C ARG A 410 26.02 3.10 26.08
N TYR A 411 25.05 2.92 26.98
CA TYR A 411 25.26 2.24 28.24
C TYR A 411 25.73 0.79 28.02
N ARG A 412 25.08 0.03 27.13
CA ARG A 412 25.51 -1.36 26.85
C ARG A 412 26.93 -1.46 26.30
N ALA A 413 27.38 -0.47 25.53
CA ALA A 413 28.74 -0.44 24.99
C ALA A 413 29.79 0.12 25.96
N SER A 414 29.42 1.05 26.85
CA SER A 414 30.39 1.76 27.71
C SER A 414 30.33 1.38 29.19
N GLY A 415 29.25 0.75 29.65
CA GLY A 415 28.98 0.45 31.07
C GLY A 415 28.65 1.66 31.94
N LYS A 416 28.56 2.88 31.38
CA LYS A 416 28.36 4.11 32.15
C LYS A 416 26.92 4.22 32.67
N THR A 417 26.72 4.03 33.97
CA THR A 417 25.39 4.07 34.61
C THR A 417 24.62 5.38 34.39
N ALA A 418 25.32 6.50 34.21
CA ALA A 418 24.69 7.78 33.85
C ALA A 418 23.89 7.70 32.54
N ASP A 419 24.36 6.92 31.56
CA ASP A 419 23.66 6.74 30.29
C ASP A 419 22.39 5.90 30.47
N LEU A 420 22.39 4.89 31.35
CA LEU A 420 21.19 4.14 31.69
C LEU A 420 20.14 5.02 32.40
N THR A 421 20.57 5.91 33.29
CA THR A 421 19.68 6.88 33.92
C THR A 421 19.05 7.82 32.89
N MET A 422 19.84 8.35 31.97
CA MET A 422 19.32 9.19 30.87
C MET A 422 18.38 8.40 29.96
N ALA A 423 18.69 7.13 29.68
CA ALA A 423 17.85 6.26 28.87
C ALA A 423 16.44 6.14 29.46
N ILE A 424 16.35 5.84 30.76
CA ILE A 424 15.07 5.70 31.47
C ILE A 424 14.32 7.05 31.49
N GLN A 425 15.00 8.15 31.84
CA GLN A 425 14.38 9.48 31.90
C GLN A 425 13.77 9.92 30.57
N PHE A 426 14.47 9.69 29.46
CA PHE A 426 13.95 10.08 28.15
C PHE A 426 12.78 9.20 27.68
N ILE A 427 12.79 7.89 27.99
CA ILE A 427 11.65 7.03 27.67
C ILE A 427 10.45 7.38 28.57
N GLU A 428 10.66 7.62 29.87
CA GLU A 428 9.61 8.09 30.79
C GLU A 428 8.96 9.38 30.26
N LYS A 429 9.77 10.36 29.84
CA LYS A 429 9.26 11.60 29.24
C LYS A 429 8.43 11.36 27.97
N SER A 430 8.83 10.40 27.14
CA SER A 430 8.05 10.01 25.96
C SER A 430 6.69 9.40 26.35
N VAL A 431 6.69 8.50 27.34
CA VAL A 431 5.46 7.86 27.86
C VAL A 431 4.53 8.88 28.53
N GLU A 432 5.07 9.90 29.20
CA GLU A 432 4.31 10.96 29.86
C GLU A 432 3.66 11.93 28.87
N MET A 433 4.39 12.32 27.83
CA MET A 433 3.94 13.28 26.82
C MET A 433 3.01 12.67 25.77
N GLY A 434 3.21 11.39 25.42
CA GLY A 434 2.41 10.71 24.40
C GLY A 434 0.95 10.51 24.84
N PRO A 435 -0.04 10.68 23.94
CA PRO A 435 -1.44 10.33 24.22
C PRO A 435 -1.58 8.89 24.73
N ARG A 436 -2.53 8.67 25.64
CA ARG A 436 -2.77 7.32 26.21
C ARG A 436 -3.32 6.34 25.18
N ASP A 437 -3.99 6.86 24.16
CA ASP A 437 -4.59 6.15 23.04
C ASP A 437 -3.69 6.13 21.79
N ASP A 438 -2.42 6.54 21.85
CA ASP A 438 -1.51 6.40 20.71
C ASP A 438 -1.14 4.92 20.49
N PRO A 439 -1.41 4.31 19.31
CA PRO A 439 -1.02 2.93 18.99
C PRO A 439 0.48 2.61 19.20
N TYR A 440 1.36 3.60 19.11
CA TYR A 440 2.80 3.44 19.32
C TYR A 440 3.22 3.49 20.79
N ARG A 441 2.32 3.88 21.71
CA ARG A 441 2.60 3.94 23.15
C ARG A 441 3.10 2.61 23.72
N ALA A 442 2.57 1.49 23.24
CA ALA A 442 3.02 0.15 23.63
C ALA A 442 4.54 -0.04 23.39
N VAL A 443 5.09 0.50 22.30
CA VAL A 443 6.53 0.43 21.99
C VAL A 443 7.37 1.17 23.03
N TYR A 444 6.91 2.35 23.44
CA TYR A 444 7.59 3.17 24.44
C TYR A 444 7.60 2.47 25.81
N LEU A 445 6.46 1.88 26.19
CA LEU A 445 6.30 1.12 27.44
C LEU A 445 7.16 -0.16 27.47
N ILE A 446 7.22 -0.90 26.37
CA ILE A 446 8.12 -2.07 26.25
C ILE A 446 9.57 -1.63 26.43
N SER A 447 9.96 -0.55 25.76
CA SER A 447 11.32 -0.01 25.85
C SER A 447 11.66 0.43 27.27
N LEU A 448 10.72 1.07 27.97
CA LEU A 448 10.87 1.47 29.37
C LEU A 448 11.08 0.24 30.26
N GLY A 449 10.22 -0.77 30.11
CA GLY A 449 10.32 -2.02 30.87
C GLY A 449 11.66 -2.72 30.68
N ILE A 450 12.20 -2.75 29.45
CA ILE A 450 13.51 -3.33 29.16
C ILE A 450 14.63 -2.58 29.88
N GLN A 451 14.65 -1.24 29.83
CA GLN A 451 15.69 -0.45 30.50
C GLN A 451 15.61 -0.57 32.04
N LEU A 452 14.39 -0.60 32.60
CA LEU A 452 14.17 -0.85 34.03
C LEU A 452 14.65 -2.24 34.45
N GLN A 453 14.41 -3.27 33.64
CA GLN A 453 14.95 -4.61 33.91
C GLN A 453 16.49 -4.64 33.89
N TYR A 454 17.14 -3.91 32.97
CA TYR A 454 18.60 -3.80 32.98
C TYR A 454 19.10 -3.16 34.28
N ARG A 455 18.47 -2.08 34.75
CA ARG A 455 18.85 -1.43 36.02
C ARG A 455 18.59 -2.34 37.21
N CYS A 456 17.45 -3.04 37.25
CA CYS A 456 17.12 -4.01 38.29
C CYS A 456 18.18 -5.11 38.43
N LYS A 457 18.67 -5.68 37.31
CA LYS A 457 19.73 -6.71 37.33
C LYS A 457 21.05 -6.20 37.92
N MET A 458 21.35 -4.90 37.81
CA MET A 458 22.57 -4.31 38.34
C MET A 458 22.45 -3.89 39.81
N ALA A 459 21.32 -3.32 40.20
CA ALA A 459 21.14 -2.68 41.50
C ALA A 459 20.31 -3.51 42.51
N LEU A 460 19.74 -4.65 42.09
CA LEU A 460 18.81 -5.47 42.89
C LEU A 460 17.58 -4.69 43.41
N GLU A 461 17.19 -3.62 42.71
CA GLU A 461 16.04 -2.78 43.07
C GLU A 461 14.73 -3.44 42.64
N ARG A 462 13.94 -3.95 43.61
CA ARG A 462 12.63 -4.57 43.35
C ARG A 462 11.60 -3.63 42.72
N ASP A 463 11.68 -2.33 43.00
CA ASP A 463 10.73 -1.34 42.50
C ASP A 463 10.78 -1.19 40.98
N ASP A 464 11.98 -1.32 40.38
CA ASP A 464 12.15 -1.28 38.94
C ASP A 464 11.53 -2.50 38.25
N LEU A 465 11.62 -3.68 38.87
CA LEU A 465 10.98 -4.88 38.35
C LEU A 465 9.45 -4.71 38.35
N ILE A 466 8.88 -4.17 39.42
CA ILE A 466 7.44 -3.88 39.52
C ILE A 466 7.02 -2.85 38.45
N LYS A 467 7.78 -1.77 38.27
CA LYS A 467 7.52 -0.78 37.21
C LYS A 467 7.64 -1.38 35.82
N SER A 468 8.59 -2.30 35.59
CA SER A 468 8.73 -2.98 34.30
C SER A 468 7.52 -3.87 34.00
N ILE A 469 7.04 -4.64 34.99
CA ILE A 469 5.84 -5.48 34.88
C ILE A 469 4.63 -4.61 34.54
N SER A 470 4.43 -3.50 35.26
CA SER A 470 3.35 -2.55 34.97
C SER A 470 3.42 -1.99 33.55
N SER A 471 4.63 -1.67 33.07
CA SER A 471 4.85 -1.15 31.72
C SER A 471 4.50 -2.19 30.64
N PHE A 472 4.98 -3.43 30.79
CA PHE A 472 4.66 -4.50 29.84
C PHE A 472 3.18 -4.89 29.87
N GLN A 473 2.56 -4.97 31.05
CA GLN A 473 1.12 -5.24 31.18
C GLN A 473 0.30 -4.17 30.47
N THR A 474 0.62 -2.89 30.68
CA THR A 474 -0.06 -1.77 30.00
C THR A 474 0.10 -1.86 28.48
N ALA A 475 1.27 -2.28 27.98
CA ALA A 475 1.51 -2.46 26.54
C ALA A 475 0.75 -3.66 25.95
N LEU A 476 0.64 -4.77 26.69
CA LEU A 476 -0.11 -5.96 26.30
C LEU A 476 -1.63 -5.69 26.21
N ASP A 477 -2.14 -4.95 27.19
CA ASP A 477 -3.57 -4.64 27.34
C ASP A 477 -4.05 -3.51 26.43
N GLN A 478 -3.14 -2.81 25.76
CA GLN A 478 -3.48 -1.69 24.89
C GLN A 478 -4.21 -2.19 23.62
N PRO A 479 -5.54 -1.96 23.48
CA PRO A 479 -6.34 -2.64 22.46
C PRO A 479 -6.06 -2.17 21.04
N ASN A 480 -5.58 -0.93 20.88
CA ASN A 480 -5.26 -0.32 19.59
C ASN A 480 -3.79 -0.45 19.17
N ALA A 481 -2.94 -1.06 20.00
CA ALA A 481 -1.57 -1.37 19.62
C ALA A 481 -1.53 -2.51 18.60
N LEU A 482 -0.55 -2.49 17.70
CA LEU A 482 -0.34 -3.59 16.74
C LEU A 482 -0.14 -4.91 17.49
N VAL A 483 -0.76 -5.98 16.98
CA VAL A 483 -0.75 -7.33 17.59
C VAL A 483 0.66 -7.79 17.90
N GLN A 484 1.63 -7.49 17.04
CA GLN A 484 3.05 -7.81 17.25
C GLN A 484 3.64 -7.20 18.53
N TYR A 485 3.32 -5.93 18.83
CA TYR A 485 3.85 -5.26 20.01
C TYR A 485 3.18 -5.77 21.28
N ARG A 486 1.90 -6.14 21.18
CA ARG A 486 1.19 -6.78 22.28
C ARG A 486 1.76 -8.18 22.57
N ALA A 487 2.02 -8.98 21.53
CA ALA A 487 2.68 -10.27 21.67
C ALA A 487 4.07 -10.12 22.31
N LEU A 488 4.89 -9.19 21.81
CA LEU A 488 6.22 -8.88 22.35
C LEU A 488 6.16 -8.43 23.82
N ALA A 489 5.20 -7.58 24.18
CA ALA A 489 4.99 -7.18 25.57
C ALA A 489 4.65 -8.38 26.46
N GLY A 490 3.79 -9.30 25.97
CA GLY A 490 3.49 -10.56 26.64
C GLY A 490 4.73 -11.44 26.85
N MET A 491 5.61 -11.53 25.85
CA MET A 491 6.88 -12.28 25.96
C MET A 491 7.78 -11.73 27.07
N TYR A 492 7.96 -10.40 27.13
CA TYR A 492 8.76 -9.80 28.21
C TYR A 492 8.09 -9.93 29.58
N LEU A 493 6.76 -9.80 29.61
CA LEU A 493 5.97 -9.88 30.84
C LEU A 493 5.98 -11.29 31.46
N MET A 494 5.86 -12.35 30.66
CA MET A 494 5.92 -13.73 31.19
C MET A 494 7.29 -14.00 31.84
N HIS A 495 8.39 -13.52 31.24
CA HIS A 495 9.72 -13.64 31.83
C HIS A 495 9.87 -12.79 33.10
N ALA A 496 9.22 -11.62 33.16
CA ALA A 496 9.21 -10.77 34.35
C ALA A 496 8.46 -11.45 35.52
N TYR A 497 7.33 -12.12 35.25
CA TYR A 497 6.61 -12.90 36.26
C TYR A 497 7.39 -14.15 36.70
N ALA A 498 8.04 -14.83 35.76
CA ALA A 498 8.93 -15.96 36.06
C ALA A 498 10.12 -15.55 36.95
N ALA A 499 10.58 -14.29 36.87
CA ALA A 499 11.61 -13.74 37.75
C ALA A 499 11.09 -13.42 39.17
N LEU A 500 9.76 -13.30 39.37
CA LEU A 500 9.08 -13.17 40.67
C LEU A 500 8.47 -14.48 41.19
N PRO A 501 8.90 -15.62 40.64
CA PRO A 501 8.19 -16.90 40.69
C PRO A 501 6.64 -16.87 40.69
N ASP A 502 6.00 -15.92 40.00
CA ASP A 502 4.53 -15.86 39.87
C ASP A 502 4.08 -16.67 38.65
N TRP A 503 4.15 -18.00 38.77
CA TRP A 503 3.98 -18.92 37.65
C TRP A 503 2.58 -18.91 37.05
N GLU A 504 1.54 -18.64 37.84
CA GLU A 504 0.18 -18.56 37.34
C GLU A 504 -0.01 -17.37 36.39
N LYS A 505 0.51 -16.19 36.74
CA LYS A 505 0.49 -15.04 35.84
C LYS A 505 1.42 -15.20 34.66
N ALA A 506 2.57 -15.85 34.85
CA ALA A 506 3.50 -16.16 33.77
C ALA A 506 2.82 -17.06 32.72
N TYR A 507 2.12 -18.10 33.16
CA TYR A 507 1.36 -19.01 32.30
C TYR A 507 0.21 -18.30 31.57
N SER A 508 -0.64 -17.54 32.28
CA SER A 508 -1.75 -16.83 31.63
C SER A 508 -1.27 -15.84 30.58
N THR A 509 -0.17 -15.14 30.86
CA THR A 509 0.48 -14.21 29.92
C THR A 509 1.06 -14.94 28.73
N ALA A 510 1.71 -16.08 28.94
CA ALA A 510 2.29 -16.90 27.89
C ALA A 510 1.22 -17.39 26.89
N CYS A 511 0.06 -17.85 27.40
CA CYS A 511 -1.07 -18.23 26.56
C CYS A 511 -1.54 -17.07 25.67
N MET A 512 -1.65 -15.86 26.24
CA MET A 512 -2.01 -14.66 25.47
C MET A 512 -0.96 -14.31 24.42
N ALA A 513 0.33 -14.41 24.75
CA ALA A 513 1.42 -14.09 23.84
C ALA A 513 1.48 -15.05 22.64
N VAL A 514 1.38 -16.37 22.89
CA VAL A 514 1.31 -17.42 21.86
C VAL A 514 0.11 -17.19 20.94
N HIS A 515 -1.06 -16.90 21.52
CA HIS A 515 -2.28 -16.63 20.76
C HIS A 515 -2.20 -15.37 19.90
N LEU A 516 -1.56 -14.31 20.40
CA LEU A 516 -1.36 -13.09 19.61
C LEU A 516 -0.32 -13.31 18.49
N ALA A 517 0.76 -14.05 18.78
CA ALA A 517 1.78 -14.39 17.80
C ALA A 517 1.21 -15.24 16.64
N SER A 518 0.34 -16.22 16.93
CA SER A 518 -0.29 -17.07 15.91
C SER A 518 -1.17 -16.30 14.92
N ARG A 519 -1.67 -15.13 15.32
CA ARG A 519 -2.48 -14.24 14.47
C ARG A 519 -1.66 -13.27 13.61
N SER A 520 -0.33 -13.26 13.74
CA SER A 520 0.54 -12.28 13.09
C SER A 520 1.06 -12.68 11.70
N THR A 521 1.01 -13.97 11.33
CA THR A 521 1.51 -14.48 10.05
C THR A 521 0.39 -14.56 9.00
N ALA A 522 0.41 -13.68 8.00
CA ALA A 522 -0.57 -13.70 6.91
C ALA A 522 -0.29 -14.84 5.91
N ARG A 523 -1.35 -15.51 5.42
CA ARG A 523 -1.24 -16.61 4.45
C ARG A 523 -0.64 -16.19 3.10
N SER A 524 -0.85 -14.93 2.73
CA SER A 524 -0.35 -14.32 1.49
C SER A 524 1.17 -14.13 1.46
N LEU A 525 1.87 -14.24 2.60
CA LEU A 525 3.32 -14.08 2.64
C LEU A 525 4.05 -15.19 1.87
N GLU A 526 5.18 -14.85 1.26
CA GLU A 526 6.12 -15.83 0.72
C GLU A 526 6.89 -16.52 1.86
N ALA A 527 7.46 -17.70 1.60
CA ALA A 527 8.16 -18.48 2.63
C ALA A 527 9.28 -17.69 3.36
N PRO A 528 10.14 -16.89 2.67
CA PRO A 528 11.16 -16.07 3.35
C PRO A 528 10.57 -14.98 4.25
N ASP A 529 9.39 -14.47 3.92
CA ASP A 529 8.68 -13.49 4.75
C ASP A 529 8.09 -14.11 6.00
N LYS A 530 7.49 -15.30 5.87
CA LYS A 530 7.05 -16.08 7.01
C LYS A 530 8.23 -16.37 7.94
N GLN A 531 9.32 -16.96 7.42
CA GLN A 531 10.51 -17.29 8.20
C GLN A 531 11.05 -16.11 9.02
N TYR A 532 11.06 -14.90 8.46
CA TYR A 532 11.50 -13.72 9.19
C TYR A 532 10.59 -13.33 10.35
N ILE A 533 9.27 -13.34 10.17
CA ILE A 533 8.31 -13.07 11.25
C ILE A 533 8.43 -14.14 12.33
N LEU A 534 8.58 -15.39 11.91
CA LEU A 534 8.70 -16.55 12.79
C LEU A 534 9.98 -16.52 13.62
N ALA A 535 11.09 -16.10 13.05
CA ALA A 535 12.34 -15.91 13.78
C ALA A 535 12.21 -14.92 14.95
N GLN A 536 11.29 -13.95 14.88
CA GLN A 536 11.04 -13.00 15.98
C GLN A 536 10.31 -13.62 17.16
N ASN A 537 9.60 -14.73 16.93
CA ASN A 537 8.84 -15.47 17.94
C ASN A 537 9.54 -16.79 18.34
N ALA A 538 10.80 -16.97 17.94
CA ALA A 538 11.55 -18.19 18.24
C ALA A 538 11.64 -18.43 19.76
N GLY A 539 11.40 -19.67 20.18
CA GLY A 539 11.39 -20.08 21.58
C GLY A 539 10.13 -19.69 22.38
N LEU A 540 9.17 -18.94 21.79
CA LEU A 540 7.95 -18.54 22.50
C LEU A 540 7.10 -19.73 22.95
N GLY A 541 6.90 -20.72 22.06
CA GLY A 541 6.17 -21.94 22.41
C GLY A 541 6.85 -22.73 23.53
N SER A 542 8.18 -22.87 23.44
CA SER A 542 8.99 -23.62 24.41
C SER A 542 9.00 -22.95 25.79
N ASP A 543 9.12 -21.62 25.83
CA ASP A 543 9.00 -20.83 27.06
C ASP A 543 7.57 -20.89 27.63
N ALA A 544 6.54 -20.84 26.79
CA ALA A 544 5.15 -20.94 27.25
C ALA A 544 4.84 -22.31 27.85
N ALA A 545 5.31 -23.39 27.22
CA ALA A 545 5.23 -24.75 27.75
C ALA A 545 5.95 -24.87 29.10
N ALA A 546 7.15 -24.29 29.21
CA ALA A 546 7.88 -24.23 30.48
C ALA A 546 7.08 -23.49 31.57
N MET A 547 6.42 -22.37 31.24
CA MET A 547 5.57 -21.64 32.19
C MET A 547 4.38 -22.48 32.65
N ALA A 548 3.74 -23.20 31.73
CA ALA A 548 2.62 -24.10 32.04
C ALA A 548 3.03 -25.18 33.04
N LEU A 549 4.15 -25.85 32.78
CA LEU A 549 4.64 -26.92 33.65
C LEU A 549 5.10 -26.39 35.02
N HIS A 550 5.70 -25.20 35.10
CA HIS A 550 6.00 -24.54 36.39
C HIS A 550 4.75 -24.15 37.18
N ALA A 551 3.67 -23.78 36.49
CA ALA A 551 2.37 -23.50 37.09
C ALA A 551 1.61 -24.78 37.52
N GLY A 552 2.18 -25.98 37.33
CA GLY A 552 1.55 -27.25 37.69
C GLY A 552 0.41 -27.66 36.76
N ARG A 553 0.39 -27.13 35.53
CA ARG A 553 -0.54 -27.56 34.47
C ARG A 553 -0.21 -28.96 33.99
N VAL A 554 -1.21 -29.62 33.39
CA VAL A 554 -1.01 -30.99 32.88
C VAL A 554 -0.12 -30.98 31.64
N PRO A 555 0.60 -32.07 31.32
CA PRO A 555 1.51 -32.10 30.18
C PRO A 555 0.82 -31.80 28.83
N LEU A 556 -0.48 -32.10 28.73
CA LEU A 556 -1.28 -31.76 27.56
C LEU A 556 -1.36 -30.25 27.31
N ASP A 557 -1.50 -29.42 28.36
CA ASP A 557 -1.56 -27.96 28.21
C ASP A 557 -0.24 -27.41 27.65
N ALA A 558 0.89 -27.99 28.10
CA ALA A 558 2.21 -27.64 27.59
C ALA A 558 2.39 -28.08 26.13
N LEU A 559 1.88 -29.26 25.79
CA LEU A 559 1.89 -29.77 24.41
C LEU A 559 1.03 -28.89 23.49
N ASP A 560 -0.16 -28.47 23.93
CA ASP A 560 -1.02 -27.56 23.18
C ASP A 560 -0.32 -26.22 22.88
N LEU A 561 0.43 -25.67 23.84
CA LEU A 561 1.23 -24.45 23.63
C LEU A 561 2.41 -24.66 22.68
N LEU A 562 3.04 -25.84 22.72
CA LEU A 562 4.08 -26.21 21.75
C LEU A 562 3.50 -26.37 20.34
N GLU A 563 2.32 -26.98 20.20
CA GLU A 563 1.63 -27.11 18.92
C GLU A 563 1.08 -25.77 18.41
N GLU A 564 0.59 -24.89 19.28
CA GLU A 564 0.15 -23.56 18.85
C GLU A 564 1.35 -22.69 18.46
N GLY A 565 2.42 -22.72 19.26
CA GLY A 565 3.72 -22.12 18.92
C GLY A 565 4.28 -22.64 17.60
N ARG A 566 4.14 -23.95 17.35
CA ARG A 566 4.47 -24.57 16.07
C ARG A 566 3.50 -24.18 14.97
N GLY A 567 2.21 -24.05 15.21
CA GLY A 567 1.22 -23.59 14.23
C GLY A 567 1.56 -22.18 13.73
N VAL A 568 2.16 -21.35 14.58
CA VAL A 568 2.80 -20.10 14.14
C VAL A 568 3.89 -20.42 13.12
N LEU A 569 4.84 -21.31 13.42
CA LEU A 569 5.94 -21.71 12.53
C LEU A 569 5.49 -22.47 11.25
N ALA A 570 4.42 -23.27 11.34
CA ALA A 570 3.95 -24.26 10.37
C ALA A 570 2.79 -23.76 9.48
N THR A 571 2.34 -22.50 9.65
CA THR A 571 1.49 -21.78 8.66
C THR A 571 2.19 -21.59 7.28
N SER A 572 3.37 -22.16 7.13
CA SER A 572 4.20 -22.32 5.94
C SER A 572 3.91 -23.67 5.27
N LEU A 573 3.14 -23.69 4.17
CA LEU A 573 3.04 -24.73 3.13
C LEU A 573 2.68 -26.18 3.53
N GLU A 574 3.00 -26.66 4.73
CA GLU A 574 2.68 -27.98 5.27
C GLU A 574 1.20 -28.10 5.66
N ASP A 575 0.61 -27.05 6.25
CA ASP A 575 -0.85 -26.91 6.41
C ASP A 575 -1.59 -27.03 5.08
N MET A 576 -0.95 -26.58 3.99
CA MET A 576 -1.55 -26.68 2.68
C MET A 576 -1.53 -28.12 2.18
N ARG A 577 -0.56 -28.95 2.55
CA ARG A 577 -0.44 -30.38 2.15
C ARG A 577 -1.40 -31.34 2.85
N VAL A 578 -2.30 -30.85 3.68
CA VAL A 578 -3.37 -31.66 4.27
C VAL A 578 -4.14 -32.39 3.18
N ASP A 579 -4.31 -33.69 3.37
CA ASP A 579 -5.15 -34.50 2.49
C ASP A 579 -6.61 -34.07 2.69
N ILE A 580 -7.21 -33.57 1.61
CA ILE A 580 -8.59 -33.10 1.58
C ILE A 580 -9.53 -34.14 0.97
N VAL A 581 -9.15 -35.43 0.89
CA VAL A 581 -9.98 -36.51 0.34
C VAL A 581 -11.37 -36.54 1.00
N ASP A 582 -11.44 -36.45 2.33
CA ASP A 582 -12.71 -36.44 3.07
C ASP A 582 -13.54 -35.18 2.77
N LEU A 583 -12.87 -34.03 2.67
CA LEU A 583 -13.52 -32.75 2.30
C LEU A 583 -14.01 -32.80 0.85
N ARG A 584 -13.25 -33.38 -0.07
CA ARG A 584 -13.60 -33.53 -1.49
C ARG A 584 -14.80 -34.46 -1.68
N SER A 585 -14.91 -35.48 -0.84
CA SER A 585 -16.02 -36.44 -0.89
C SER A 585 -17.32 -35.87 -0.32
N SER A 586 -17.23 -35.06 0.75
CA SER A 586 -18.39 -34.50 1.46
C SER A 586 -18.81 -33.11 0.99
N HIS A 587 -17.86 -32.24 0.62
CA HIS A 587 -18.07 -30.84 0.23
C HIS A 587 -17.19 -30.47 -0.99
N PRO A 588 -17.51 -30.97 -2.21
CA PRO A 588 -16.65 -30.81 -3.39
C PRO A 588 -16.35 -29.37 -3.79
N SER A 589 -17.33 -28.47 -3.66
CA SER A 589 -17.17 -27.05 -4.03
C SER A 589 -16.19 -26.32 -3.10
N LEU A 590 -16.26 -26.56 -1.79
CA LEU A 590 -15.31 -26.01 -0.82
C LEU A 590 -13.91 -26.59 -1.04
N ALA A 591 -13.81 -27.89 -1.33
CA ALA A 591 -12.53 -28.53 -1.66
C ALA A 591 -11.88 -27.95 -2.92
N GLU A 592 -12.67 -27.65 -3.96
CA GLU A 592 -12.19 -27.03 -5.20
C GLU A 592 -11.73 -25.58 -4.96
N GLN A 593 -12.53 -24.77 -4.25
CA GLN A 593 -12.16 -23.41 -3.89
C GLN A 593 -10.87 -23.37 -3.06
N PHE A 594 -10.77 -24.21 -2.03
CA PHE A 594 -9.57 -24.38 -1.22
C PHE A 594 -8.36 -24.77 -2.07
N SER A 595 -8.51 -25.77 -2.95
CA SER A 595 -7.43 -26.24 -3.83
C SER A 595 -6.95 -25.15 -4.79
N ARG A 596 -7.88 -24.37 -5.36
CA ARG A 596 -7.56 -23.27 -6.29
C ARG A 596 -6.84 -22.12 -5.59
N LEU A 597 -7.30 -21.71 -4.41
CA LEU A 597 -6.66 -20.67 -3.60
C LEU A 597 -5.27 -21.11 -3.16
N ARG A 598 -5.14 -22.36 -2.69
CA ARG A 598 -3.87 -22.99 -2.36
C ARG A 598 -2.90 -22.94 -3.55
N ALA A 599 -3.32 -23.38 -4.73
CA ALA A 599 -2.46 -23.40 -5.92
C ALA A 599 -1.95 -22.00 -6.31
N ARG A 600 -2.78 -20.95 -6.14
CA ARG A 600 -2.37 -19.56 -6.38
C ARG A 600 -1.42 -19.02 -5.32
N LEU A 601 -1.62 -19.37 -4.06
CA LEU A 601 -0.73 -19.02 -2.94
C LEU A 601 0.59 -19.81 -2.97
N ASP A 602 0.62 -21.00 -3.56
CA ASP A 602 1.84 -21.80 -3.70
C ASP A 602 2.75 -21.28 -4.83
N GLN A 603 2.21 -20.52 -5.79
CA GLN A 603 3.02 -19.93 -6.86
C GLN A 603 3.88 -18.78 -6.32
N PRO A 604 5.21 -18.80 -6.50
CA PRO A 604 6.08 -17.68 -6.14
C PRO A 604 5.76 -16.46 -7.01
N LEU A 605 5.96 -15.25 -6.48
CA LEU A 605 5.83 -14.03 -7.28
C LEU A 605 6.84 -14.08 -8.43
N ALA A 606 6.38 -13.78 -9.65
CA ALA A 606 7.22 -13.87 -10.84
C ALA A 606 8.23 -12.70 -10.89
N ARG A 607 9.33 -12.82 -10.13
CA ARG A 607 10.46 -11.87 -10.13
C ARG A 607 11.35 -12.07 -11.37
N SER A 608 10.75 -12.20 -12.56
CA SER A 608 11.52 -12.32 -13.81
C SER A 608 12.00 -10.96 -14.31
N TYR A 609 13.12 -10.93 -15.03
CA TYR A 609 13.66 -9.74 -15.71
C TYR A 609 12.67 -9.06 -16.67
N ILE A 610 11.58 -9.73 -17.05
CA ILE A 610 10.58 -9.24 -18.01
C ILE A 610 9.39 -8.56 -17.30
N SER A 611 9.18 -8.81 -16.00
CA SER A 611 8.06 -8.21 -15.27
C SER A 611 8.37 -6.79 -14.85
N THR A 612 7.51 -5.83 -15.22
CA THR A 612 7.56 -4.47 -14.67
C THR A 612 7.19 -4.49 -13.18
N VAL A 613 7.69 -3.50 -12.43
CA VAL A 613 7.33 -3.29 -11.01
C VAL A 613 5.82 -3.12 -10.86
N ALA A 614 5.17 -2.45 -11.82
CA ALA A 614 3.70 -2.36 -11.89
C ALA A 614 3.01 -3.73 -11.86
N ASN A 615 3.47 -4.69 -12.68
CA ASN A 615 2.90 -6.05 -12.70
C ASN A 615 3.16 -6.80 -11.38
N GLN A 616 4.31 -6.57 -10.74
CA GLN A 616 4.63 -7.18 -9.43
C GLN A 616 3.71 -6.64 -8.34
N THR A 617 3.49 -5.32 -8.30
CA THR A 617 2.55 -4.66 -7.39
C THR A 617 1.12 -5.18 -7.55
N ILE A 618 0.67 -5.45 -8.78
CA ILE A 618 -0.67 -6.04 -9.03
C ILE A 618 -0.71 -7.49 -8.56
N GLN A 619 0.30 -8.30 -8.86
CA GLN A 619 0.39 -9.70 -8.42
C GLN A 619 0.42 -9.82 -6.89
N SER A 620 1.19 -8.98 -6.20
CA SER A 620 1.24 -8.96 -4.74
C SER A 620 -0.11 -8.58 -4.13
N SER A 621 -0.83 -7.63 -4.75
CA SER A 621 -2.19 -7.24 -4.36
C SER A 621 -3.21 -8.37 -4.55
N GLN A 622 -3.10 -9.14 -5.63
CA GLN A 622 -3.95 -10.30 -5.88
C GLN A 622 -3.65 -11.44 -4.90
N ARG A 623 -2.37 -11.72 -4.65
CA ARG A 623 -1.93 -12.73 -3.70
C ARG A 623 -2.40 -12.43 -2.28
N TYR A 624 -2.41 -11.14 -1.91
CA TYR A 624 -2.99 -10.68 -0.66
C TYR A 624 -4.50 -10.99 -0.56
N GLN A 625 -5.27 -10.68 -1.62
CA GLN A 625 -6.70 -11.00 -1.66
C GLN A 625 -6.94 -12.52 -1.57
N ASP A 626 -6.15 -13.32 -2.29
CA ASP A 626 -6.25 -14.78 -2.25
C ASP A 626 -5.98 -15.33 -0.83
N GLY A 627 -5.09 -14.70 -0.05
CA GLY A 627 -4.87 -15.04 1.35
C GLY A 627 -6.10 -14.79 2.24
N LYS A 628 -6.79 -13.67 2.03
CA LYS A 628 -8.04 -13.33 2.73
C LYS A 628 -9.19 -14.25 2.36
N ASP A 629 -9.32 -14.55 1.08
CA ASP A 629 -10.34 -15.47 0.58
C ASP A 629 -10.11 -16.88 1.15
N MET A 630 -8.85 -17.30 1.28
CA MET A 630 -8.48 -18.56 1.93
C MET A 630 -8.91 -18.61 3.40
N ASP A 631 -8.68 -17.53 4.17
CA ASP A 631 -9.15 -17.45 5.57
C ASP A 631 -10.67 -17.63 5.65
N ALA A 632 -11.42 -16.98 4.76
CA ALA A 632 -12.87 -17.09 4.70
C ALA A 632 -13.35 -18.52 4.34
N VAL A 633 -12.68 -19.17 3.37
CA VAL A 633 -13.00 -20.56 2.98
C VAL A 633 -12.71 -21.53 4.12
N ILE A 634 -11.61 -21.37 4.86
CA ILE A 634 -11.29 -22.22 6.01
C ILE A 634 -12.36 -22.10 7.10
N GLU A 635 -12.78 -20.87 7.41
CA GLU A 635 -13.86 -20.65 8.39
C GLU A 635 -15.20 -21.23 7.92
N GLU A 636 -15.49 -21.22 6.61
CA GLU A 636 -16.67 -21.87 6.08
C GLU A 636 -16.57 -23.40 6.17
N ILE A 637 -15.40 -23.99 5.87
CA ILE A 637 -15.15 -25.43 6.04
C ILE A 637 -15.40 -25.84 7.49
N ARG A 638 -14.91 -25.06 8.46
CA ARG A 638 -15.04 -25.33 9.91
C ARG A 638 -16.48 -25.30 10.43
N LYS A 639 -17.44 -24.73 9.70
CA LYS A 639 -18.86 -24.77 10.06
C LYS A 639 -19.52 -26.11 9.74
N ASN A 640 -18.86 -26.98 8.96
CA ASN A 640 -19.41 -28.27 8.55
C ASN A 640 -19.05 -29.37 9.54
N LYS A 641 -20.01 -30.28 9.76
CA LYS A 641 -19.86 -31.38 10.71
C LYS A 641 -18.70 -32.30 10.33
N GLY A 642 -17.79 -32.57 11.26
CA GLY A 642 -16.58 -33.39 11.03
C GLY A 642 -15.36 -32.59 10.57
N PHE A 643 -15.51 -31.28 10.31
CA PHE A 643 -14.44 -30.38 9.89
C PHE A 643 -14.20 -29.23 10.87
N GLU A 644 -14.76 -29.28 12.07
CA GLU A 644 -14.68 -28.21 13.09
C GLU A 644 -13.23 -27.90 13.50
N ARG A 645 -12.35 -28.90 13.38
CA ARG A 645 -10.91 -28.82 13.65
C ARG A 645 -10.04 -28.72 12.39
N PHE A 646 -10.62 -28.48 11.22
CA PHE A 646 -9.86 -28.35 9.97
C PHE A 646 -8.75 -27.30 10.11
N LEU A 647 -7.49 -27.71 9.86
CA LEU A 647 -6.28 -26.89 10.05
C LEU A 647 -6.15 -26.31 11.47
N ARG A 648 -6.47 -27.09 12.51
CA ARG A 648 -6.19 -26.80 13.92
C ARG A 648 -5.30 -27.90 14.49
N ALA A 649 -4.66 -27.63 15.63
CA ALA A 649 -3.84 -28.62 16.35
C ALA A 649 -4.61 -29.93 16.59
N PRO A 650 -3.94 -31.10 16.55
CA PRO A 650 -4.56 -32.39 16.83
C PRO A 650 -5.15 -32.40 18.26
N SER A 651 -6.23 -33.16 18.46
CA SER A 651 -6.78 -33.35 19.81
C SER A 651 -5.96 -34.35 20.62
N GLU A 652 -6.12 -34.40 21.95
CA GLU A 652 -5.51 -35.44 22.79
C GLU A 652 -5.79 -36.85 22.23
N GLY A 653 -7.03 -37.11 21.82
CA GLY A 653 -7.42 -38.38 21.23
C GLY A 653 -6.75 -38.68 19.88
N ASP A 654 -6.39 -37.66 19.10
CA ASP A 654 -5.62 -37.84 17.86
C ASP A 654 -4.16 -38.17 18.16
N MET A 655 -3.55 -37.45 19.10
CA MET A 655 -2.15 -37.66 19.51
C MET A 655 -1.95 -39.04 20.15
N ARG A 656 -2.87 -39.46 21.02
CA ARG A 656 -2.83 -40.79 21.66
C ARG A 656 -3.07 -41.92 20.67
N ARG A 657 -3.97 -41.74 19.69
CA ARG A 657 -4.16 -42.72 18.61
C ARG A 657 -2.92 -42.84 17.74
N ALA A 658 -2.27 -41.71 17.41
CA ALA A 658 -1.00 -41.72 16.68
C ALA A 658 0.11 -42.43 17.47
N ALA A 659 0.11 -42.30 18.79
CA ALA A 659 1.04 -43.02 19.67
C ALA A 659 0.75 -44.54 19.80
N GLY A 660 -0.29 -45.06 19.15
CA GLY A 660 -0.60 -46.49 19.10
C GLY A 660 0.42 -47.31 18.29
N ASP A 661 1.07 -46.69 17.30
CA ASP A 661 2.12 -47.32 16.49
C ASP A 661 3.51 -47.23 17.14
N GLY A 662 3.63 -46.49 18.25
CA GLY A 662 4.84 -46.28 19.02
C GLY A 662 4.75 -44.97 19.83
N PRO A 663 5.37 -44.89 21.01
CA PRO A 663 5.32 -43.67 21.83
C PRO A 663 5.89 -42.47 21.07
N ILE A 664 5.32 -41.29 21.27
CA ILE A 664 5.82 -40.03 20.71
C ILE A 664 6.51 -39.27 21.83
N VAL A 665 7.74 -38.84 21.58
CA VAL A 665 8.52 -38.03 22.52
C VAL A 665 8.57 -36.59 22.00
N VAL A 666 8.36 -35.62 22.89
CA VAL A 666 8.44 -34.20 22.58
C VAL A 666 9.40 -33.55 23.57
N ILE A 667 10.55 -33.08 23.08
CA ILE A 667 11.58 -32.46 23.92
C ILE A 667 11.37 -30.95 23.96
N ASN A 668 10.96 -30.43 25.11
CA ASN A 668 10.89 -29.00 25.35
C ASN A 668 12.22 -28.46 25.89
N VAL A 669 12.78 -27.45 25.22
CA VAL A 669 14.00 -26.76 25.66
C VAL A 669 13.67 -25.30 25.95
N SER A 670 13.77 -24.90 27.21
CA SER A 670 13.62 -23.50 27.62
C SER A 670 14.69 -23.13 28.63
N LYS A 671 15.03 -21.84 28.70
CA LYS A 671 15.89 -21.28 29.75
C LYS A 671 15.33 -21.46 31.17
N HIS A 672 14.05 -21.81 31.29
CA HIS A 672 13.35 -21.96 32.58
C HIS A 672 13.28 -23.41 33.07
N ARG A 673 13.22 -24.38 32.16
CA ARG A 673 13.26 -25.82 32.40
C ARG A 673 13.37 -26.57 31.06
N CYS A 674 13.91 -27.78 31.12
CA CYS A 674 13.97 -28.69 29.99
C CYS A 674 13.27 -30.01 30.36
N ASP A 675 12.44 -30.52 29.46
CA ASP A 675 11.55 -31.66 29.74
C ASP A 675 11.32 -32.50 28.49
N ALA A 676 11.00 -33.77 28.68
CA ALA A 676 10.40 -34.64 27.67
C ALA A 676 8.92 -34.88 28.03
N ILE A 677 8.02 -34.63 27.07
CA ILE A 677 6.61 -35.04 27.15
C ILE A 677 6.50 -36.36 26.36
N LEU A 678 6.10 -37.42 27.06
CA LEU A 678 5.97 -38.77 26.52
C LEU A 678 4.48 -39.02 26.25
N VAL A 679 4.10 -39.18 24.99
CA VAL A 679 2.73 -39.48 24.58
C VAL A 679 2.64 -40.96 24.26
N GLU A 680 1.86 -41.69 25.06
CA GLU A 680 1.52 -43.09 24.85
C GLU A 680 0.02 -43.23 24.55
N GLU A 681 -0.42 -44.37 24.03
CA GLU A 681 -1.84 -44.63 23.75
C GLU A 681 -2.72 -44.44 25.00
N LYS A 682 -2.18 -44.77 26.18
CA LYS A 682 -2.93 -44.81 27.46
C LYS A 682 -2.79 -43.55 28.30
N GLU A 683 -1.70 -42.81 28.17
CA GLU A 683 -1.40 -41.65 29.01
C GLU A 683 -0.36 -40.73 28.38
N ILE A 684 -0.29 -39.50 28.90
CA ILE A 684 0.74 -38.53 28.55
C ILE A 684 1.53 -38.24 29.83
N GLN A 685 2.82 -38.55 29.83
CA GLN A 685 3.71 -38.40 30.98
C GLN A 685 4.70 -37.25 30.77
N LEU A 686 5.17 -36.69 31.88
CA LEU A 686 6.23 -35.67 31.90
C LEU A 686 7.49 -36.27 32.51
N LEU A 687 8.61 -36.10 31.82
CA LEU A 687 9.94 -36.49 32.27
C LEU A 687 10.85 -35.26 32.32
N PRO A 688 11.24 -34.77 33.51
CA PRO A 688 12.21 -33.69 33.63
C PRO A 688 13.60 -34.11 33.11
N LEU A 689 14.29 -33.22 32.38
CA LEU A 689 15.64 -33.44 31.85
C LEU A 689 16.64 -32.45 32.49
N PRO A 690 17.07 -32.67 33.74
CA PRO A 690 17.87 -31.69 34.49
C PRO A 690 19.29 -31.50 33.93
N ASP A 691 19.82 -32.50 33.24
CA ASP A 691 21.16 -32.47 32.63
C ASP A 691 21.17 -31.82 31.24
N LEU A 692 20.01 -31.33 30.78
CA LEU A 692 19.85 -30.60 29.52
C LEU A 692 19.67 -29.10 29.81
N LEU A 693 20.63 -28.28 29.42
CA LEU A 693 20.58 -26.82 29.56
C LEU A 693 20.54 -26.12 28.20
N SER A 694 19.64 -25.16 28.02
CA SER A 694 19.49 -24.42 26.75
C SER A 694 20.78 -23.71 26.32
N GLN A 695 21.53 -23.16 27.27
CA GLN A 695 22.82 -22.50 27.02
C GLN A 695 23.87 -23.46 26.48
N GLU A 696 23.92 -24.69 27.00
CA GLU A 696 24.86 -25.70 26.53
C GLU A 696 24.53 -26.18 25.11
N ILE A 697 23.24 -26.29 24.78
CA ILE A 697 22.78 -26.57 23.40
C ILE A 697 23.25 -25.46 22.45
N GLU A 698 22.99 -24.20 22.80
CA GLU A 698 23.37 -23.05 21.96
C GLU A 698 24.89 -22.92 21.76
N GLU A 699 25.66 -23.17 22.82
CA GLU A 699 27.12 -23.11 22.78
C GLU A 699 27.70 -24.23 21.91
N ARG A 700 27.20 -25.46 22.07
CA ARG A 700 27.62 -26.61 21.25
C ARG A 700 27.21 -26.46 19.78
N ALA A 701 26.02 -25.90 19.51
CA ALA A 701 25.57 -25.57 18.16
C ALA A 701 26.50 -24.54 17.48
N ARG A 702 26.94 -23.51 18.21
CA ARG A 702 27.91 -22.50 17.73
C ARG A 702 29.29 -23.08 17.42
N GLN A 703 29.72 -24.12 18.12
CA GLN A 703 31.04 -24.76 17.95
C GLN A 703 31.11 -25.74 16.75
N GLY A 704 29.98 -25.97 16.07
CA GLY A 704 29.85 -26.76 14.85
C GLY A 704 29.76 -28.29 15.04
N SER A 705 28.94 -28.91 14.19
CA SER A 705 28.75 -30.35 13.95
C SER A 705 28.18 -31.15 15.14
N LEU A 706 26.85 -31.33 15.15
CA LEU A 706 26.10 -32.15 16.13
C LEU A 706 26.45 -33.65 16.07
N ASP A 707 27.11 -34.10 15.01
CA ASP A 707 27.57 -35.48 14.77
C ASP A 707 28.90 -35.81 15.45
N ARG A 708 29.51 -34.87 16.18
CA ARG A 708 30.72 -35.18 16.95
C ARG A 708 30.39 -36.23 18.02
N PRO A 709 31.24 -37.27 18.20
CA PRO A 709 30.98 -38.32 19.18
C PRO A 709 30.68 -37.81 20.60
N LYS A 710 31.35 -36.74 21.03
CA LYS A 710 31.12 -36.11 22.35
C LYS A 710 29.77 -35.39 22.48
N VAL A 711 29.21 -34.91 21.37
CA VAL A 711 27.87 -34.31 21.36
C VAL A 711 26.82 -35.41 21.39
N LEU A 712 27.02 -36.49 20.62
CA LEU A 712 26.15 -37.66 20.62
C LEU A 712 26.14 -38.39 21.97
N GLU A 713 27.30 -38.54 22.62
CA GLU A 713 27.44 -39.11 23.97
C GLU A 713 26.66 -38.28 25.00
N TRP A 714 26.79 -36.95 24.93
CA TRP A 714 26.01 -36.07 25.80
C TRP A 714 24.50 -36.10 25.51
N LEU A 715 24.08 -36.11 24.25
CA LEU A 715 22.65 -36.25 23.89
C LEU A 715 22.09 -37.60 24.33
N TRP A 716 22.91 -38.65 24.32
CA TRP A 716 22.55 -39.94 24.87
C TRP A 716 22.29 -39.86 26.37
N ASP A 717 23.23 -39.30 27.13
CA ASP A 717 23.12 -39.19 28.59
C ASP A 717 22.00 -38.24 29.02
N ALA A 718 21.88 -37.09 28.37
CA ALA A 718 20.95 -36.02 28.76
C ALA A 718 19.51 -36.23 28.26
N ILE A 719 19.30 -37.02 27.18
CA ILE A 719 17.98 -37.17 26.54
C ILE A 719 17.64 -38.64 26.30
N ALA A 720 18.41 -39.35 25.48
CA ALA A 720 17.98 -40.65 24.95
C ALA A 720 17.84 -41.72 26.05
N SER A 721 18.86 -41.86 26.90
CA SER A 721 18.88 -42.84 27.98
C SER A 721 17.73 -42.60 29.00
N PRO A 722 17.53 -41.39 29.56
CA PRO A 722 16.39 -41.12 30.43
C PRO A 722 15.03 -41.42 29.80
N VAL A 723 14.84 -41.07 28.52
CA VAL A 723 13.59 -41.28 27.79
C VAL A 723 13.31 -42.78 27.59
N LEU A 724 14.32 -43.55 27.16
CA LEU A 724 14.16 -45.00 26.95
C LEU A 724 13.88 -45.74 28.26
N MET A 725 14.53 -45.33 29.36
CA MET A 725 14.26 -45.86 30.70
C MET A 725 12.81 -45.57 31.14
N ALA A 726 12.33 -44.34 30.94
CA ALA A 726 10.96 -43.95 31.29
C ALA A 726 9.90 -44.73 30.48
N LEU A 727 10.16 -44.96 29.19
CA LEU A 727 9.32 -45.76 28.29
C LEU A 727 9.47 -47.28 28.49
N LYS A 728 10.40 -47.72 29.36
CA LYS A 728 10.72 -49.15 29.62
C LYS A 728 11.18 -49.89 28.36
N LEU A 729 11.93 -49.20 27.50
CA LEU A 729 12.48 -49.70 26.24
C LEU A 729 13.99 -49.96 26.37
N GLU A 730 14.40 -50.69 27.40
CA GLU A 730 15.83 -50.94 27.70
C GLU A 730 16.37 -52.21 27.04
N GLN A 731 15.51 -53.01 26.38
CA GLN A 731 15.88 -54.29 25.77
C GLN A 731 15.40 -54.38 24.32
N PRO A 732 16.14 -55.08 23.44
CA PRO A 732 15.74 -55.26 22.05
C PRO A 732 14.43 -56.05 21.95
N CYS A 733 13.53 -55.60 21.07
CA CYS A 733 12.20 -56.20 20.92
C CYS A 733 12.24 -57.62 20.32
N SER A 734 13.28 -57.93 19.53
CA SER A 734 13.63 -59.28 19.05
C SER A 734 15.00 -59.28 18.36
N GLY A 735 15.95 -60.12 18.80
CA GLY A 735 17.30 -60.19 18.20
C GLY A 735 18.18 -58.99 18.56
N ASP A 736 18.98 -58.51 17.60
CA ASP A 736 19.83 -57.30 17.72
C ASP A 736 19.07 -55.99 17.38
N ASP A 737 17.74 -56.03 17.30
CA ASP A 737 16.90 -54.91 16.88
C ASP A 737 16.57 -54.01 18.08
N TRP A 738 17.48 -53.07 18.35
CA TRP A 738 17.40 -52.12 19.47
C TRP A 738 16.36 -51.03 19.20
N PRO A 739 15.65 -50.54 20.23
CA PRO A 739 14.74 -49.42 20.09
C PRO A 739 15.48 -48.16 19.61
N HIS A 740 14.90 -47.48 18.62
CA HIS A 740 15.47 -46.30 17.99
C HIS A 740 14.64 -45.04 18.29
N ILE A 741 15.33 -43.92 18.52
CA ILE A 741 14.74 -42.58 18.58
C ILE A 741 14.92 -41.94 17.20
N LEU A 742 13.85 -41.92 16.41
CA LEU A 742 13.85 -41.34 15.07
C LEU A 742 13.54 -39.85 15.09
N VAL A 743 14.58 -39.03 15.14
CA VAL A 743 14.48 -37.56 15.06
C VAL A 743 13.89 -37.17 13.70
N ASP A 744 12.76 -36.48 13.70
CA ASP A 744 12.21 -35.85 12.50
C ASP A 744 13.05 -34.59 12.16
N PRO A 745 13.79 -34.55 11.04
CA PRO A 745 14.85 -33.57 10.81
C PRO A 745 14.38 -32.25 10.19
N ASP A 746 13.09 -31.91 10.22
CA ASP A 746 12.55 -30.66 9.67
C ASP A 746 12.97 -29.41 10.49
N GLY A 747 14.26 -29.07 10.41
CA GLY A 747 14.91 -27.76 10.23
C GLY A 747 14.59 -26.56 11.13
N ALA A 748 13.53 -26.56 11.93
CA ALA A 748 13.08 -25.45 12.76
C ALA A 748 12.54 -25.88 14.11
N SER A 749 12.61 -27.17 14.47
CA SER A 749 11.83 -27.74 15.57
C SER A 749 12.66 -28.19 16.77
N ASP A 750 12.32 -27.65 17.94
CA ASP A 750 12.50 -28.25 19.26
C ASP A 750 11.62 -29.52 19.41
N LYS A 751 11.62 -30.44 18.45
CA LYS A 751 11.03 -31.77 18.60
C LYS A 751 11.96 -32.82 18.02
N VAL A 752 12.54 -33.61 18.91
CA VAL A 752 12.94 -34.97 18.59
C VAL A 752 11.67 -35.80 18.65
N SER A 753 11.02 -36.05 17.50
CA SER A 753 10.12 -37.20 17.40
C SER A 753 10.93 -38.46 17.68
N ALA A 754 10.32 -39.50 18.23
CA ALA A 754 11.00 -40.73 18.56
C ALA A 754 10.01 -41.88 18.44
N THR A 755 9.64 -42.25 17.23
CA THR A 755 8.83 -43.47 17.02
C THR A 755 9.67 -44.69 17.34
N CYS A 756 9.39 -45.34 18.46
CA CYS A 756 9.85 -46.71 18.68
C CYS A 756 8.89 -47.66 17.93
N GLY A 757 9.19 -47.91 16.66
CA GLY A 757 8.42 -48.80 15.79
C GLY A 757 9.31 -49.88 15.18
N ARG A 758 8.81 -51.12 15.12
CA ARG A 758 9.43 -52.20 14.34
C ARG A 758 9.53 -51.77 12.88
N LEU A 759 10.72 -51.79 12.31
CA LEU A 759 10.87 -51.86 10.86
C LEU A 759 10.44 -53.27 10.42
N SER A 760 9.42 -53.35 9.57
CA SER A 760 9.23 -54.50 8.67
C SER A 760 10.05 -54.30 7.41
#